data_AF-A0A1J4VZ48-F1
#
_entry.id   AF-A0A1J4VZ48-F1
#
_cell.length_a   1.000
_cell.length_b   1.000
_cell.length_c   1.000
_cell.angle_alpha   90.00
_cell.angle_beta   90.00
_cell.angle_gamma   90.00
#
_symmetry.space_group_name_H-M   'P 1'
#
loop_
_entity.id
_entity.type
_entity.pdbx_description
1 polymer ?
#
loop_
_entity_poly.entity_id
_entity_poly.type
_entity_poly.pdbx_seq_one_letter_code
_entity_poly.pdbx_strand_id
1 'polypeptide(L)'
;MRYKNILNISLLAIFIFTLLIINAGAFTIETEMTTNVVCPTNTIIINDIVKADKDASFTVSKSGSASEFTSIIPSGFYINTGESKIIYSYITPKSTTKPGRYTLVIKVDDGSSIKEVAHEIIVENCHETIVSIDSAKSSCPCDKVSFDLTIKNNGEYLEDYEISLGGLLAKWATLSQKEITINSKKEKKVSVSIEVPCNVYGKYDLTATVKSKISEFESESSTSLDIKPCYEFKVEPEKNYYSICEKEIKSIPVVIKNQGTADTLYSIKLTGPEWANLEKQQITIKKESEDNFIITLNPPYETQGSFDLKLRILSQYGNIEKESEIKVDVRKCYNVQLELEKSEDKICNGLSNTYSILVRNNGESKNNFILTSSNVSWAQLSSKNLEIEPGKQKEVYLKINPPKGTKAGVYDIKIEAKDSTSGITDQKILKITTVSVEDCYKPSITSDSIVLEVSKDQAGTLMFVIENQGEDKADYVLELTGGASDFAQLNPGVLTISQGKTATTYIYAAPSKNTEFGSYPVTLSVRLKDSTILASKTITINVEDKIISNGSNETKPKEIKEETVLQKIANFFRKIFGKKEAVKPEEVNKTNITTKAGNKTGVSNLTNKTNTTKDKNEMLNVNITASNKTEENTTNLTNQTIENKTNNVTNKTTQTKTNASNKTNVTNGSNLSANATAENQKETTSNFWKDYKYYLIAALVIVLLIILLRTGAFKKIGKFFAEEPAEKKEEIKQEEQIEKKETSEQEKKEVKDENQTEEKEPKKEKRAKK
;
A
#
# COMPACT_ATOMS: atom_id res chain seq x y z
N MET A 1 119.00 -43.24 67.26
CA MET A 1 120.07 -42.83 68.21
C MET A 1 120.59 -41.45 67.80
N ARG A 2 121.43 -40.83 68.65
CA ARG A 2 122.49 -39.82 68.40
C ARG A 2 122.82 -39.49 66.91
N TYR A 3 123.12 -38.25 66.49
CA TYR A 3 123.45 -37.02 67.25
C TYR A 3 123.13 -35.73 66.46
N LYS A 4 123.18 -34.56 67.11
CA LYS A 4 123.03 -33.22 66.49
C LYS A 4 124.24 -32.86 65.60
N ASN A 5 124.05 -32.07 64.53
CA ASN A 5 124.30 -30.60 64.58
C ASN A 5 124.03 -29.85 63.25
N ILE A 6 123.83 -28.53 63.39
CA ILE A 6 123.70 -27.48 62.36
C ILE A 6 122.45 -27.60 61.45
N LEU A 7 121.54 -26.66 61.68
CA LEU A 7 120.27 -26.45 60.98
C LEU A 7 120.41 -25.28 59.97
N ASN A 8 119.47 -25.13 59.05
CA ASN A 8 119.29 -23.96 58.15
C ASN A 8 120.29 -23.77 56.98
N ILE A 9 120.67 -24.85 56.29
CA ILE A 9 120.95 -24.78 54.83
C ILE A 9 119.70 -25.26 54.09
N SER A 10 118.60 -24.50 54.17
CA SER A 10 117.34 -24.80 53.47
C SER A 10 116.45 -23.57 53.23
N LEU A 11 117.03 -22.37 53.13
CA LEU A 11 116.34 -21.18 52.59
C LEU A 11 116.91 -20.73 51.22
N LEU A 12 117.73 -21.59 50.60
CA LEU A 12 118.29 -21.44 49.27
C LEU A 12 117.22 -21.73 48.19
N ALA A 13 116.18 -20.90 48.13
CA ALA A 13 115.09 -21.03 47.15
C ALA A 13 114.34 -19.72 46.84
N ILE A 14 114.28 -18.76 47.78
CA ILE A 14 113.35 -17.60 47.69
C ILE A 14 114.10 -16.25 47.60
N PHE A 15 115.44 -16.25 47.51
CA PHE A 15 116.25 -15.02 47.42
C PHE A 15 117.24 -14.98 46.24
N ILE A 16 116.91 -15.67 45.14
CA ILE A 16 117.60 -15.55 43.84
C ILE A 16 116.54 -15.40 42.73
N PHE A 17 115.69 -14.37 42.82
CA PHE A 17 114.78 -13.97 41.74
C PHE A 17 114.47 -12.45 41.73
N THR A 18 115.51 -11.62 41.86
CA THR A 18 115.44 -10.16 41.63
C THR A 18 116.67 -9.66 40.86
N LEU A 19 117.11 -10.42 39.87
CA LEU A 19 117.91 -9.87 38.79
C LEU A 19 116.97 -9.09 37.85
N LEU A 20 117.40 -7.92 37.37
CA LEU A 20 116.72 -7.14 36.32
C LEU A 20 115.26 -6.72 36.61
N ILE A 21 115.10 -5.70 37.46
CA ILE A 21 114.22 -4.58 37.09
C ILE A 21 115.13 -3.39 36.82
N ILE A 22 115.54 -3.24 35.57
CA ILE A 22 115.93 -1.92 35.06
C ILE A 22 114.63 -1.14 34.98
N ASN A 23 114.47 -0.10 35.81
CA ASN A 23 113.38 0.85 35.60
C ASN A 23 113.66 1.57 34.27
N ALA A 24 112.99 1.15 33.20
CA ALA A 24 112.93 1.93 31.99
C ALA A 24 112.34 3.30 32.34
N GLY A 25 113.00 4.40 31.96
CA GLY A 25 112.51 5.75 32.25
C GLY A 25 111.10 5.92 31.71
N ALA A 26 110.17 6.38 32.55
CA ALA A 26 108.74 6.11 32.42
C ALA A 26 107.93 7.41 32.62
N PHE A 27 108.04 8.27 31.60
CA PHE A 27 107.36 9.55 31.40
C PHE A 27 105.99 9.71 32.11
N THR A 28 105.68 10.87 32.68
CA THR A 28 104.35 11.13 33.24
C THR A 28 103.39 11.72 32.21
N ILE A 29 102.08 11.54 32.47
CA ILE A 29 101.00 12.25 31.79
C ILE A 29 100.21 12.99 32.87
N GLU A 30 99.99 14.29 32.67
CA GLU A 30 99.14 15.14 33.52
C GLU A 30 98.05 15.78 32.64
N THR A 31 96.79 15.66 33.03
CA THR A 31 95.66 16.13 32.22
C THR A 31 95.15 17.49 32.70
N GLU A 32 95.02 18.43 31.78
CA GLU A 32 94.30 19.69 31.97
C GLU A 32 93.03 19.70 31.09
N MET A 33 91.86 19.90 31.70
CA MET A 33 90.60 20.10 30.99
C MET A 33 89.73 21.14 31.70
N THR A 34 89.03 21.96 30.92
CA THR A 34 88.11 23.00 31.46
C THR A 34 86.66 22.49 31.57
N THR A 35 86.28 21.53 30.74
CA THR A 35 85.01 20.82 30.77
C THR A 35 85.20 19.45 30.10
N ASN A 36 84.45 18.45 30.55
CA ASN A 36 84.29 17.17 29.86
C ASN A 36 82.90 17.02 29.21
N VAL A 37 82.08 18.07 29.27
CA VAL A 37 80.71 18.16 28.75
C VAL A 37 80.70 18.89 27.41
N VAL A 38 80.01 18.33 26.41
CA VAL A 38 80.00 18.85 25.03
C VAL A 38 78.64 18.59 24.34
N CYS A 39 78.13 19.61 23.62
CA CYS A 39 76.97 19.43 22.75
C CYS A 39 77.37 18.80 21.40
N PRO A 40 76.46 18.09 20.72
CA PRO A 40 76.61 17.77 19.30
C PRO A 40 77.04 18.99 18.47
N THR A 41 77.95 18.78 17.51
CA THR A 41 78.63 19.79 16.66
C THR A 41 79.59 20.77 17.34
N ASN A 42 79.57 20.93 18.67
CA ASN A 42 80.55 21.74 19.38
C ASN A 42 81.89 21.00 19.55
N THR A 43 82.97 21.74 19.76
CA THR A 43 84.30 21.18 20.05
C THR A 43 84.75 21.57 21.45
N ILE A 44 85.14 20.58 22.26
CA ILE A 44 85.93 20.79 23.48
C ILE A 44 87.37 20.30 23.26
N ILE A 45 88.30 20.73 24.10
CA ILE A 45 89.71 20.35 24.03
C ILE A 45 90.15 19.82 25.39
N ILE A 46 90.75 18.64 25.40
CA ILE A 46 91.50 18.10 26.55
C ILE A 46 92.99 18.16 26.22
N ASN A 47 93.79 18.66 27.17
CA ASN A 47 95.23 18.79 27.05
C ASN A 47 95.91 17.72 27.92
N ASP A 48 96.59 16.76 27.31
CA ASP A 48 97.40 15.78 28.04
C ASP A 48 98.88 16.15 27.94
N ILE A 49 99.47 16.57 29.07
CA ILE A 49 100.85 17.03 29.19
C ILE A 49 101.76 15.83 29.47
N VAL A 50 102.55 15.44 28.48
CA VAL A 50 103.59 14.42 28.62
C VAL A 50 104.88 15.07 29.11
N LYS A 51 105.49 14.53 30.18
CA LYS A 51 106.80 14.96 30.71
C LYS A 51 107.77 13.79 30.66
N ALA A 52 108.96 13.99 30.10
CA ALA A 52 109.87 12.88 29.77
C ALA A 52 111.05 12.76 30.76
N ASP A 53 111.15 11.61 31.43
CA ASP A 53 112.27 11.28 32.34
C ASP A 53 113.59 10.94 31.61
N LYS A 54 113.53 10.83 30.28
CA LYS A 54 114.63 10.53 29.36
C LYS A 54 114.33 11.11 27.99
N ASP A 55 115.36 11.31 27.19
CA ASP A 55 115.26 11.62 25.77
C ASP A 55 114.55 10.47 25.01
N ALA A 56 113.41 10.77 24.37
CA ALA A 56 112.62 9.76 23.66
C ALA A 56 111.74 10.31 22.52
N SER A 57 111.45 9.44 21.55
CA SER A 57 110.40 9.64 20.55
C SER A 57 109.11 8.99 21.02
N PHE A 58 108.03 9.76 21.06
CA PHE A 58 106.71 9.34 21.49
C PHE A 58 105.77 9.22 20.30
N THR A 59 104.85 8.25 20.37
CA THR A 59 103.70 8.11 19.48
C THR A 59 102.42 8.15 20.30
N VAL A 60 101.33 8.68 19.71
CA VAL A 60 100.04 8.85 20.37
C VAL A 60 98.93 8.22 19.55
N SER A 61 98.09 7.44 20.21
CA SER A 61 96.93 6.77 19.62
C SER A 61 95.69 6.93 20.49
N LYS A 62 94.51 6.70 19.91
CA LYS A 62 93.20 6.85 20.56
C LYS A 62 92.41 5.55 20.51
N SER A 63 91.63 5.28 21.55
CA SER A 63 90.59 4.25 21.55
C SER A 63 89.41 4.66 22.45
N GLY A 64 88.43 3.77 22.63
CA GLY A 64 87.18 4.06 23.34
C GLY A 64 86.11 4.73 22.44
N SER A 65 84.87 4.82 22.94
CA SER A 65 83.70 5.24 22.17
C SER A 65 83.69 6.70 21.73
N ALA A 66 84.48 7.58 22.35
CA ALA A 66 84.65 8.97 21.89
C ALA A 66 85.69 9.10 20.75
N SER A 67 86.54 8.08 20.53
CA SER A 67 87.64 8.16 19.56
C SER A 67 87.18 8.37 18.11
N GLU A 68 85.94 7.99 17.75
CA GLU A 68 85.36 8.25 16.43
C GLU A 68 85.16 9.74 16.12
N PHE A 69 85.01 10.57 17.15
CA PHE A 69 84.76 12.01 17.04
C PHE A 69 85.84 12.87 17.73
N THR A 70 86.98 12.27 18.07
CA THR A 70 88.16 12.98 18.60
C THR A 70 89.29 13.06 17.55
N SER A 71 89.92 14.21 17.40
CA SER A 71 91.17 14.41 16.64
C SER A 71 92.32 14.76 17.59
N ILE A 72 93.47 14.13 17.41
CA ILE A 72 94.65 14.31 18.28
C ILE A 72 95.79 14.95 17.50
N ILE A 73 96.39 15.99 18.07
CA ILE A 73 97.58 16.66 17.53
C ILE A 73 98.53 17.01 18.69
N PRO A 74 99.84 16.74 18.59
CA PRO A 74 100.53 15.91 17.60
C PRO A 74 100.33 14.39 17.85
N SER A 75 100.32 13.60 16.78
CA SER A 75 100.27 12.12 16.85
C SER A 75 101.63 11.46 17.14
N GLY A 76 102.70 12.23 17.13
CA GLY A 76 104.04 11.79 17.56
C GLY A 76 105.01 12.98 17.62
N PHE A 77 106.01 12.88 18.49
CA PHE A 77 106.93 13.98 18.82
C PHE A 77 108.18 13.47 19.56
N TYR A 78 109.20 14.32 19.68
CA TYR A 78 110.37 14.08 20.53
C TYR A 78 110.33 15.03 21.73
N ILE A 79 110.79 14.56 22.90
CA ILE A 79 110.99 15.37 24.12
C ILE A 79 112.40 15.08 24.66
N ASN A 80 113.15 16.12 25.05
CA ASN A 80 114.42 15.96 25.79
C ASN A 80 114.15 15.76 27.29
N THR A 81 115.09 15.13 28.00
CA THR A 81 114.98 14.86 29.45
C THR A 81 114.60 16.10 30.27
N GLY A 82 113.44 16.07 30.94
CA GLY A 82 112.93 17.17 31.76
C GLY A 82 112.08 18.22 31.04
N GLU A 83 111.94 18.15 29.71
CA GLU A 83 110.97 18.97 28.97
C GLU A 83 109.56 18.34 28.98
N SER A 84 108.57 19.07 28.44
CA SER A 84 107.19 18.59 28.29
C SER A 84 106.58 18.90 26.92
N LYS A 85 105.55 18.14 26.55
CA LYS A 85 104.75 18.37 25.34
C LYS A 85 103.27 18.17 25.63
N ILE A 86 102.45 19.06 25.06
CA ILE A 86 100.99 18.97 25.17
C ILE A 86 100.43 18.20 23.97
N ILE A 87 99.61 17.20 24.26
CA ILE A 87 98.74 16.50 23.31
C ILE A 87 97.37 17.17 23.36
N TYR A 88 96.93 17.75 22.24
CA TYR A 88 95.61 18.37 22.11
C TYR A 88 94.60 17.36 21.57
N SER A 89 93.62 17.00 22.39
CA SER A 89 92.49 16.14 22.02
C SER A 89 91.26 16.99 21.72
N TYR A 90 91.04 17.32 20.45
CA TYR A 90 89.88 18.06 19.95
C TYR A 90 88.69 17.10 19.80
N ILE A 91 87.62 17.30 20.57
CA ILE A 91 86.49 16.36 20.69
C ILE A 91 85.24 17.04 20.14
N THR A 92 84.75 16.57 18.98
CA THR A 92 83.69 17.21 18.20
C THR A 92 82.60 16.20 17.80
N PRO A 93 81.62 15.89 18.68
CA PRO A 93 80.56 14.93 18.37
C PRO A 93 79.76 15.36 17.14
N LYS A 94 79.30 14.39 16.34
CA LYS A 94 78.44 14.65 15.17
C LYS A 94 77.04 15.08 15.64
N SER A 95 76.28 15.77 14.81
CA SER A 95 74.88 16.14 15.11
C SER A 95 73.98 14.94 15.45
N THR A 96 74.29 13.74 14.93
CA THR A 96 73.59 12.49 15.20
C THR A 96 74.17 11.68 16.39
N THR A 97 75.17 12.21 17.11
CA THR A 97 75.72 11.54 18.31
C THR A 97 74.70 11.61 19.45
N LYS A 98 74.23 10.44 19.90
CA LYS A 98 73.22 10.35 20.96
C LYS A 98 73.76 10.89 22.30
N PRO A 99 72.93 11.57 23.12
CA PRO A 99 73.34 12.01 24.46
C PRO A 99 73.75 10.81 25.33
N GLY A 100 74.77 10.97 26.17
CA GLY A 100 75.31 9.90 26.98
C GLY A 100 76.78 10.09 27.38
N ARG A 101 77.32 9.06 28.06
CA ARG A 101 78.71 9.00 28.51
C ARG A 101 79.54 8.18 27.52
N TYR A 102 80.61 8.78 27.01
CA TYR A 102 81.55 8.19 26.08
C TYR A 102 82.95 8.18 26.70
N THR A 103 83.80 7.23 26.31
CA THR A 103 85.17 7.13 26.84
C THR A 103 86.17 7.45 25.74
N LEU A 104 87.10 8.37 26.01
CA LEU A 104 88.26 8.64 25.20
C LEU A 104 89.49 8.11 25.93
N VAL A 105 90.15 7.09 25.39
CA VAL A 105 91.44 6.61 25.92
C VAL A 105 92.56 7.14 25.04
N ILE A 106 93.47 7.90 25.63
CA ILE A 106 94.68 8.41 25.00
C ILE A 106 95.83 7.50 25.40
N LYS A 107 96.45 6.84 24.42
CA LYS A 107 97.56 5.91 24.60
C LYS A 107 98.84 6.53 24.06
N VAL A 108 99.80 6.76 24.95
CA VAL A 108 101.14 7.27 24.63
C VAL A 108 102.14 6.12 24.74
N ASP A 109 103.03 6.00 23.76
CA ASP A 109 104.02 4.92 23.64
C ASP A 109 105.38 5.52 23.24
N ASP A 110 106.42 5.28 24.04
CA ASP A 110 107.78 5.78 23.83
C ASP A 110 108.74 4.72 23.23
N GLY A 111 108.18 3.61 22.74
CA GLY A 111 108.93 2.47 22.20
C GLY A 111 109.55 1.56 23.27
N SER A 112 109.52 1.95 24.55
CA SER A 112 109.96 1.14 25.70
C SER A 112 108.82 0.84 26.69
N SER A 113 107.84 1.73 26.74
CA SER A 113 106.80 1.80 27.76
C SER A 113 105.55 2.49 27.22
N ILE A 114 104.40 2.04 27.71
CA ILE A 114 103.08 2.52 27.31
C ILE A 114 102.38 3.08 28.54
N LYS A 115 101.72 4.23 28.39
CA LYS A 115 100.77 4.74 29.38
C LYS A 115 99.47 5.17 28.70
N GLU A 116 98.37 4.90 29.39
CA GLU A 116 97.02 5.21 28.95
C GLU A 116 96.34 6.11 29.98
N VAL A 117 95.69 7.18 29.50
CA VAL A 117 94.80 8.03 30.30
C VAL A 117 93.41 7.98 29.69
N ALA A 118 92.38 7.90 30.53
CA ALA A 118 91.00 7.71 30.11
C ALA A 118 90.13 8.88 30.57
N HIS A 119 89.52 9.57 29.61
CA HIS A 119 88.62 10.70 29.82
C HIS A 119 87.18 10.27 29.61
N GLU A 120 86.28 10.61 30.53
CA GLU A 120 84.84 10.47 30.34
C GLU A 120 84.31 11.74 29.65
N ILE A 121 83.77 11.60 28.44
CA ILE A 121 83.13 12.68 27.69
C ILE A 121 81.61 12.56 27.84
N ILE A 122 80.96 13.62 28.31
CA ILE A 122 79.50 13.69 28.45
C ILE A 122 78.93 14.45 27.25
N VAL A 123 78.21 13.74 26.37
CA VAL A 123 77.44 14.37 25.29
C VAL A 123 76.06 14.73 25.85
N GLU A 124 75.76 16.02 25.93
CA GLU A 124 74.49 16.51 26.47
C GLU A 124 73.37 16.60 25.42
N ASN A 125 72.12 16.55 25.89
CA ASN A 125 70.93 16.72 25.06
C ASN A 125 70.64 18.21 24.81
N CYS A 126 71.55 18.91 24.13
CA CYS A 126 71.45 20.36 23.94
C CYS A 126 70.30 20.81 23.02
N HIS A 127 69.53 19.87 22.46
CA HIS A 127 68.32 20.07 21.66
C HIS A 127 67.07 19.46 22.34
N GLU A 128 67.11 19.18 23.65
CA GLU A 128 66.02 18.54 24.38
C GLU A 128 64.69 19.30 24.22
N THR A 129 63.64 18.58 23.82
CA THR A 129 62.29 19.13 23.71
C THR A 129 61.28 18.27 24.46
N ILE A 130 60.41 18.93 25.23
CA ILE A 130 59.39 18.30 26.05
C ILE A 130 58.04 18.77 25.52
N VAL A 131 57.24 17.84 25.01
CA VAL A 131 55.84 18.07 24.67
C VAL A 131 54.92 17.46 25.72
N SER A 132 53.96 18.25 26.19
CA SER A 132 52.80 17.76 26.94
C SER A 132 51.52 18.13 26.20
N ILE A 133 50.56 17.21 26.17
CA ILE A 133 49.21 17.46 25.70
C ILE A 133 48.24 17.47 26.88
N ASP A 134 47.15 18.24 26.74
CA ASP A 134 45.99 18.19 27.64
C ASP A 134 45.56 16.75 27.99
N SER A 135 45.17 16.54 29.25
CA SER A 135 44.65 15.26 29.75
C SER A 135 43.37 14.83 29.04
N ALA A 136 43.05 13.54 29.13
CA ALA A 136 41.95 12.91 28.41
C ALA A 136 40.59 13.58 28.70
N LYS A 137 39.79 13.77 27.65
CA LYS A 137 38.49 14.47 27.68
C LYS A 137 37.37 13.52 27.25
N SER A 138 36.11 13.95 27.40
CA SER A 138 34.96 13.25 26.82
C SER A 138 34.00 14.25 26.17
N SER A 139 33.39 13.87 25.04
CA SER A 139 32.44 14.70 24.30
C SER A 139 31.27 13.87 23.79
N CYS A 140 30.31 14.53 23.16
CA CYS A 140 29.29 13.91 22.34
C CYS A 140 29.74 13.83 20.87
N PRO A 141 29.03 13.08 20.01
CA PRO A 141 29.19 13.17 18.55
C PRO A 141 28.74 14.55 18.06
N CYS A 142 29.24 15.00 16.91
CA CYS A 142 29.04 16.36 16.37
C CYS A 142 29.71 17.51 17.14
N ASP A 143 30.27 17.28 18.34
CA ASP A 143 30.95 18.33 19.12
C ASP A 143 32.24 18.84 18.46
N LYS A 144 32.62 20.07 18.82
CA LYS A 144 33.97 20.59 18.57
C LYS A 144 34.76 20.60 19.88
N VAL A 145 35.90 19.93 19.89
CA VAL A 145 36.75 19.74 21.08
C VAL A 145 38.12 20.31 20.79
N SER A 146 38.75 20.98 21.77
CA SER A 146 40.16 21.39 21.69
C SER A 146 41.04 20.69 22.71
N PHE A 147 42.30 20.47 22.35
CA PHE A 147 43.39 20.09 23.25
C PHE A 147 44.54 21.08 23.06
N ASP A 148 45.09 21.63 24.13
CA ASP A 148 46.34 22.39 24.06
C ASP A 148 47.55 21.44 24.10
N LEU A 149 48.50 21.66 23.19
CA LEU A 149 49.86 21.17 23.25
C LEU A 149 50.74 22.27 23.85
N THR A 150 51.46 21.95 24.93
CA THR A 150 52.53 22.80 25.47
C THR A 150 53.86 22.17 25.05
N ILE A 151 54.65 22.92 24.29
CA ILE A 151 55.93 22.48 23.73
C ILE A 151 57.01 23.35 24.34
N LYS A 152 57.95 22.74 25.05
CA LYS A 152 59.04 23.42 25.75
C LYS A 152 60.39 22.99 25.18
N ASN A 153 61.14 23.96 24.67
CA ASN A 153 62.56 23.81 24.38
C ASN A 153 63.33 23.81 25.71
N ASN A 154 63.86 22.65 26.10
CA ASN A 154 64.69 22.49 27.29
C ASN A 154 66.19 22.41 26.95
N GLY A 155 66.55 22.35 25.67
CA GLY A 155 67.92 22.50 25.17
C GLY A 155 68.51 23.89 25.38
N GLU A 156 69.71 24.11 24.84
CA GLU A 156 70.45 25.38 24.96
C GLU A 156 70.28 26.31 23.75
N TYR A 157 69.79 25.79 22.62
CA TYR A 157 69.75 26.51 21.35
C TYR A 157 68.36 27.05 20.99
N LEU A 158 68.31 27.87 19.94
CA LEU A 158 67.07 28.26 19.26
C LEU A 158 66.65 27.09 18.35
N GLU A 159 65.43 26.58 18.52
CA GLU A 159 64.95 25.41 17.78
C GLU A 159 63.72 25.75 16.94
N ASP A 160 63.69 25.24 15.70
CA ASP A 160 62.52 25.18 14.85
C ASP A 160 61.96 23.76 14.88
N TYR A 161 60.71 23.61 15.34
CA TYR A 161 60.02 22.32 15.42
C TYR A 161 58.94 22.18 14.36
N GLU A 162 58.83 20.97 13.79
CA GLU A 162 57.67 20.49 13.05
C GLU A 162 56.75 19.66 13.96
N ILE A 163 55.43 19.83 13.83
CA ILE A 163 54.42 19.18 14.66
C ILE A 163 53.52 18.32 13.76
N SER A 164 53.45 17.03 14.09
CA SER A 164 52.58 16.06 13.42
C SER A 164 51.61 15.41 14.42
N LEU A 165 50.45 14.97 13.93
CA LEU A 165 49.43 14.28 14.72
C LEU A 165 49.29 12.83 14.26
N GLY A 166 49.24 11.91 15.23
CA GLY A 166 48.99 10.49 15.06
C GLY A 166 47.82 10.00 15.93
N GLY A 167 47.60 8.68 15.93
CA GLY A 167 46.42 8.06 16.52
C GLY A 167 45.16 8.22 15.66
N LEU A 168 44.04 7.65 16.13
CA LEU A 168 42.79 7.63 15.37
C LEU A 168 42.16 9.03 15.20
N LEU A 169 42.35 9.94 16.15
CA LEU A 169 41.83 11.32 16.11
C LEU A 169 42.50 12.20 15.06
N ALA A 170 43.72 11.87 14.61
CA ALA A 170 44.46 12.69 13.63
C ALA A 170 43.70 12.94 12.32
N LYS A 171 42.74 12.07 11.97
CA LYS A 171 41.86 12.22 10.79
C LYS A 171 40.82 13.32 10.91
N TRP A 172 40.53 13.78 12.13
CA TRP A 172 39.51 14.79 12.45
C TRP A 172 40.11 16.02 13.16
N ALA A 173 41.43 16.03 13.34
CA ALA A 173 42.16 17.01 14.13
C ALA A 173 42.94 17.99 13.23
N THR A 174 42.83 19.28 13.56
CA THR A 174 43.54 20.38 12.88
C THR A 174 44.41 21.12 13.88
N LEU A 175 45.71 21.20 13.60
CA LEU A 175 46.66 22.06 14.32
C LEU A 175 46.45 23.53 13.96
N SER A 176 46.44 24.41 14.97
CA SER A 176 46.50 25.87 14.75
C SER A 176 47.82 26.34 14.13
N GLN A 177 48.93 25.64 14.41
CA GLN A 177 50.25 25.83 13.82
C GLN A 177 50.93 24.47 13.62
N LYS A 178 51.50 24.22 12.44
CA LYS A 178 52.27 22.99 12.16
C LYS A 178 53.76 23.12 12.43
N GLU A 179 54.26 24.36 12.54
CA GLU A 179 55.68 24.66 12.74
C GLU A 179 55.82 25.79 13.75
N ILE A 180 56.78 25.70 14.67
CA ILE A 180 57.06 26.73 15.67
C ILE A 180 58.56 26.86 15.98
N THR A 181 59.05 28.10 15.96
CA THR A 181 60.36 28.47 16.53
C THR A 181 60.23 28.69 18.04
N ILE A 182 61.10 28.12 18.87
CA ILE A 182 61.13 28.34 20.33
C ILE A 182 62.55 28.62 20.82
N ASN A 183 62.73 29.75 21.51
CA ASN A 183 63.99 30.11 22.18
C ASN A 183 64.36 29.09 23.28
N SER A 184 65.67 28.96 23.52
CA SER A 184 66.24 28.20 24.65
C SER A 184 65.52 28.48 25.98
N LYS A 185 65.21 27.40 26.71
CA LYS A 185 64.47 27.37 27.99
C LYS A 185 63.09 28.06 27.96
N LYS A 186 62.45 28.20 26.79
CA LYS A 186 61.08 28.74 26.65
C LYS A 186 60.09 27.67 26.17
N GLU A 187 58.81 28.01 26.28
CA GLU A 187 57.70 27.19 25.81
C GLU A 187 56.75 27.99 24.92
N LYS A 188 55.97 27.28 24.12
CA LYS A 188 54.83 27.78 23.35
C LYS A 188 53.66 26.83 23.48
N LYS A 189 52.44 27.37 23.29
CA LYS A 189 51.23 26.58 23.17
C LYS A 189 50.73 26.55 21.74
N VAL A 190 50.25 25.39 21.30
CA VAL A 190 49.59 25.15 20.01
C VAL A 190 48.31 24.38 20.28
N SER A 191 47.16 24.91 19.87
CA SER A 191 45.89 24.22 20.06
C SER A 191 45.58 23.27 18.90
N VAL A 192 45.12 22.07 19.22
CA VAL A 192 44.53 21.08 18.31
C VAL A 192 43.01 21.22 18.40
N SER A 193 42.35 21.49 17.27
CA SER A 193 40.88 21.50 17.16
C SER A 193 40.39 20.23 16.49
N ILE A 194 39.42 19.55 17.10
CA ILE A 194 38.84 18.29 16.63
C ILE A 194 37.36 18.53 16.31
N GLU A 195 36.93 18.16 15.10
CA GLU A 195 35.52 18.15 14.71
C GLU A 195 35.00 16.72 14.74
N VAL A 196 34.22 16.38 15.77
CA VAL A 196 33.85 14.99 16.07
C VAL A 196 32.71 14.54 15.13
N PRO A 197 32.85 13.45 14.36
CA PRO A 197 31.75 12.96 13.52
C PRO A 197 30.52 12.56 14.34
N CYS A 198 29.35 12.59 13.71
CA CYS A 198 28.07 12.40 14.40
C CYS A 198 27.67 10.94 14.66
N ASN A 199 28.41 9.98 14.13
CA ASN A 199 28.09 8.55 14.12
C ASN A 199 29.21 7.66 14.68
N VAL A 200 30.10 8.23 15.50
CA VAL A 200 31.22 7.53 16.14
C VAL A 200 31.09 7.56 17.66
N TYR A 201 31.52 6.49 18.31
CA TYR A 201 31.43 6.30 19.77
C TYR A 201 32.67 5.57 20.30
N GLY A 202 32.93 5.70 21.60
CA GLY A 202 34.05 5.06 22.29
C GLY A 202 35.29 5.94 22.37
N LYS A 203 36.42 5.34 22.75
CA LYS A 203 37.68 6.05 23.00
C LYS A 203 38.56 6.06 21.76
N TYR A 204 39.02 7.26 21.40
CA TYR A 204 39.95 7.49 20.30
C TYR A 204 41.20 8.17 20.85
N ASP A 205 42.36 7.77 20.36
CA ASP A 205 43.68 8.26 20.73
C ASP A 205 44.12 9.43 19.86
N LEU A 206 44.87 10.36 20.47
CA LEU A 206 45.59 11.43 19.80
C LEU A 206 47.02 11.44 20.32
N THR A 207 47.97 11.19 19.43
CA THR A 207 49.40 11.42 19.68
C THR A 207 49.81 12.69 18.96
N ALA A 208 50.64 13.51 19.59
CA ALA A 208 51.33 14.62 18.95
C ALA A 208 52.83 14.38 19.03
N THR A 209 53.49 14.38 17.88
CA THR A 209 54.94 14.19 17.76
C THR A 209 55.56 15.49 17.28
N VAL A 210 56.53 15.97 18.04
CA VAL A 210 57.26 17.22 17.83
C VAL A 210 58.69 16.89 17.49
N LYS A 211 59.16 17.30 16.31
CA LYS A 211 60.48 16.97 15.78
C LYS A 211 61.27 18.24 15.47
N SER A 212 62.55 18.29 15.88
CA SER A 212 63.44 19.38 15.48
C SER A 212 63.73 19.33 13.97
N LYS A 213 63.83 20.48 13.33
CA LYS A 213 64.29 20.61 11.93
C LYS A 213 65.80 20.69 11.79
N ILE A 214 66.51 20.95 12.90
CA ILE A 214 67.97 21.15 12.96
C ILE A 214 68.67 19.86 13.40
N SER A 215 68.02 19.07 14.24
CA SER A 215 68.53 17.84 14.83
C SER A 215 67.50 16.72 14.69
N GLU A 216 67.93 15.45 14.69
CA GLU A 216 67.00 14.32 14.52
C GLU A 216 66.18 14.00 15.79
N PHE A 217 66.21 14.87 16.81
CA PHE A 217 65.44 14.69 18.05
C PHE A 217 63.94 14.88 17.82
N GLU A 218 63.18 13.95 18.38
CA GLU A 218 61.73 13.95 18.43
C GLU A 218 61.24 13.66 19.86
N SER A 219 60.05 14.16 20.18
CA SER A 219 59.40 14.02 21.47
C SER A 219 57.90 13.89 21.24
N GLU A 220 57.23 13.00 21.97
CA GLU A 220 55.81 12.70 21.76
C GLU A 220 55.00 12.74 23.04
N SER A 221 53.72 13.07 22.89
CA SER A 221 52.74 13.07 23.99
C SER A 221 51.40 12.55 23.48
N SER A 222 50.73 11.71 24.27
CA SER A 222 49.48 11.04 23.87
C SER A 222 48.35 11.27 24.86
N THR A 223 47.14 11.44 24.35
CA THR A 223 45.89 11.62 25.11
C THR A 223 44.75 10.87 24.43
N SER A 224 43.53 10.98 24.96
CA SER A 224 42.34 10.36 24.36
C SER A 224 41.07 11.19 24.51
N LEU A 225 40.15 11.01 23.58
CA LEU A 225 38.78 11.54 23.62
C LEU A 225 37.79 10.36 23.73
N ASP A 226 36.97 10.37 24.78
CA ASP A 226 35.90 9.40 25.03
C ASP A 226 34.56 9.96 24.49
N ILE A 227 34.15 9.48 23.31
CA ILE A 227 32.95 9.96 22.61
C ILE A 227 31.74 9.14 23.08
N LYS A 228 30.86 9.78 23.86
CA LYS A 228 29.73 9.14 24.54
C LYS A 228 28.46 9.21 23.69
N PRO A 229 27.57 8.19 23.72
CA PRO A 229 26.32 8.19 22.95
C PRO A 229 25.24 9.11 23.54
N CYS A 230 25.53 10.41 23.64
CA CYS A 230 24.71 11.43 24.32
C CYS A 230 23.27 11.59 23.79
N TYR A 231 22.98 11.06 22.61
CA TYR A 231 21.77 11.31 21.81
C TYR A 231 21.19 10.02 21.19
N GLU A 232 21.64 8.83 21.62
CA GLU A 232 21.13 7.57 21.08
C GLU A 232 19.68 7.33 21.54
N PHE A 233 18.85 6.77 20.66
CA PHE A 233 17.45 6.51 20.96
C PHE A 233 16.90 5.29 20.23
N LYS A 234 15.85 4.71 20.79
CA LYS A 234 15.09 3.60 20.19
C LYS A 234 13.68 4.04 19.81
N VAL A 235 13.14 3.36 18.80
CA VAL A 235 11.76 3.51 18.33
C VAL A 235 11.15 2.11 18.31
N GLU A 236 10.15 1.90 19.15
CA GLU A 236 9.53 0.59 19.38
C GLU A 236 8.00 0.73 19.12
N PRO A 237 7.53 0.44 17.89
CA PRO A 237 6.10 0.29 17.64
C PRO A 237 5.60 -1.02 18.27
N GLU A 238 4.38 -1.01 18.79
CA GLU A 238 3.78 -2.16 19.48
C GLU A 238 3.73 -3.43 18.59
N LYS A 239 3.48 -3.26 17.29
CA LYS A 239 3.64 -4.28 16.24
C LYS A 239 4.13 -3.63 14.94
N ASN A 240 4.76 -4.42 14.07
CA ASN A 240 5.14 -4.02 12.70
C ASN A 240 4.15 -4.53 11.63
N TYR A 241 3.09 -5.22 12.03
CA TYR A 241 2.01 -5.68 11.15
C TYR A 241 0.65 -5.54 11.83
N TYR A 242 -0.30 -4.98 11.10
CA TYR A 242 -1.70 -4.90 11.48
C TYR A 242 -2.58 -5.36 10.32
N SER A 243 -3.65 -6.10 10.60
CA SER A 243 -4.76 -6.27 9.65
C SER A 243 -6.00 -5.65 10.24
N ILE A 244 -6.68 -4.83 9.45
CA ILE A 244 -7.83 -4.02 9.85
C ILE A 244 -8.92 -4.10 8.79
N CYS A 245 -10.15 -3.80 9.17
CA CYS A 245 -11.24 -3.65 8.21
C CYS A 245 -11.17 -2.29 7.50
N GLU A 246 -11.70 -2.23 6.27
CA GLU A 246 -12.13 -0.95 5.69
C GLU A 246 -13.01 -0.19 6.69
N LYS A 247 -12.82 1.13 6.81
CA LYS A 247 -13.45 2.01 7.82
C LYS A 247 -13.08 1.77 9.30
N GLU A 248 -12.33 0.74 9.66
CA GLU A 248 -11.85 0.59 11.05
C GLU A 248 -10.96 1.77 11.43
N ILE A 249 -11.28 2.46 12.53
CA ILE A 249 -10.38 3.47 13.11
C ILE A 249 -9.43 2.75 14.06
N LYS A 250 -8.15 2.68 13.70
CA LYS A 250 -7.12 1.98 14.46
C LYS A 250 -6.02 2.92 14.94
N SER A 251 -5.90 3.07 16.26
CA SER A 251 -4.75 3.72 16.90
C SER A 251 -3.61 2.71 17.08
N ILE A 252 -2.41 3.10 16.65
CA ILE A 252 -1.15 2.38 16.85
C ILE A 252 -0.26 3.23 17.77
N PRO A 253 0.04 2.79 18.99
CA PRO A 253 1.00 3.46 19.85
C PRO A 253 2.43 3.12 19.40
N VAL A 254 3.29 4.13 19.34
CA VAL A 254 4.73 3.98 19.11
C VAL A 254 5.48 4.65 20.24
N VAL A 255 6.40 3.93 20.88
CA VAL A 255 7.24 4.43 21.97
C VAL A 255 8.58 4.90 21.40
N ILE A 256 9.04 6.08 21.83
CA ILE A 256 10.41 6.54 21.60
C ILE A 256 11.12 6.58 22.95
N LYS A 257 12.28 5.93 23.04
CA LYS A 257 13.10 5.84 24.26
C LYS A 257 14.38 6.63 24.05
N ASN A 258 14.51 7.77 24.71
CA ASN A 258 15.73 8.56 24.72
C ASN A 258 16.75 7.89 25.65
N GLN A 259 17.75 7.24 25.05
CA GLN A 259 18.87 6.63 25.79
C GLN A 259 20.04 7.60 25.97
N GLY A 260 19.90 8.82 25.44
CA GLY A 260 20.86 9.90 25.55
C GLY A 260 20.87 10.58 26.92
N THR A 261 21.99 11.23 27.22
CA THR A 261 22.23 11.99 28.46
C THR A 261 21.62 13.40 28.45
N ALA A 262 20.97 13.80 27.36
CA ALA A 262 20.37 15.11 27.17
C ALA A 262 18.89 15.05 26.75
N ASP A 263 18.09 15.97 27.27
CA ASP A 263 16.71 16.20 26.83
C ASP A 263 16.72 16.56 25.33
N THR A 264 15.93 15.84 24.53
CA THR A 264 16.03 15.86 23.07
C THR A 264 14.66 16.03 22.43
N LEU A 265 14.54 17.02 21.54
CA LEU A 265 13.43 17.14 20.60
C LEU A 265 13.64 16.19 19.42
N TYR A 266 12.64 15.39 19.11
CA TYR A 266 12.61 14.52 17.93
C TYR A 266 11.55 15.03 16.95
N SER A 267 11.89 15.06 15.67
CA SER A 267 10.96 15.32 14.57
C SER A 267 10.54 14.00 13.93
N ILE A 268 9.24 13.77 13.85
CA ILE A 268 8.61 12.53 13.40
C ILE A 268 7.96 12.78 12.04
N LYS A 269 8.24 11.92 11.07
CA LYS A 269 7.64 11.91 9.74
C LYS A 269 7.02 10.55 9.46
N LEU A 270 5.78 10.55 8.98
CA LEU A 270 5.08 9.36 8.50
C LEU A 270 4.90 9.48 6.99
N THR A 271 5.27 8.44 6.25
CA THR A 271 5.03 8.31 4.81
C THR A 271 4.15 7.10 4.57
N GLY A 272 3.04 7.27 3.86
CA GLY A 272 2.02 6.24 3.65
C GLY A 272 0.81 6.81 2.90
N PRO A 273 -0.32 6.08 2.84
CA PRO A 273 -1.57 6.58 2.26
C PRO A 273 -2.21 7.66 3.16
N GLU A 274 -2.98 8.57 2.57
CA GLU A 274 -3.56 9.75 3.24
C GLU A 274 -4.47 9.44 4.44
N TRP A 275 -4.98 8.21 4.54
CA TRP A 275 -5.78 7.74 5.67
C TRP A 275 -4.96 7.31 6.90
N ALA A 276 -3.63 7.25 6.80
CA ALA A 276 -2.72 7.00 7.92
C ALA A 276 -2.15 8.33 8.44
N ASN A 277 -2.58 8.75 9.61
CA ASN A 277 -2.33 10.10 10.15
C ASN A 277 -1.50 10.05 11.44
N LEU A 278 -0.67 11.07 11.65
CA LEU A 278 0.25 11.17 12.79
C LEU A 278 -0.26 12.21 13.79
N GLU A 279 -0.39 11.83 15.07
CA GLU A 279 -0.88 12.70 16.16
C GLU A 279 0.00 13.95 16.38
N LYS A 280 1.31 13.75 16.56
CA LYS A 280 2.29 14.83 16.79
C LYS A 280 3.52 14.64 15.89
N GLN A 281 3.85 15.68 15.13
CA GLN A 281 5.03 15.71 14.25
C GLN A 281 6.34 15.97 15.02
N GLN A 282 6.26 16.38 16.28
CA GLN A 282 7.41 16.63 17.16
C GLN A 282 7.10 16.20 18.60
N ILE A 283 8.14 15.81 19.33
CA ILE A 283 8.06 15.27 20.69
C ILE A 283 9.37 15.60 21.44
N THR A 284 9.30 16.12 22.67
CA THR A 284 10.49 16.39 23.49
C THR A 284 10.54 15.37 24.61
N ILE A 285 11.59 14.55 24.61
CA ILE A 285 11.74 13.46 25.59
C ILE A 285 12.97 13.76 26.45
N LYS A 286 12.78 13.70 27.77
CA LYS A 286 13.85 13.90 28.73
C LYS A 286 14.95 12.86 28.56
N LYS A 287 16.17 13.18 29.01
CA LYS A 287 17.27 12.21 29.08
C LYS A 287 16.83 10.94 29.81
N GLU A 288 17.35 9.79 29.38
CA GLU A 288 17.14 8.48 30.03
C GLU A 288 15.64 8.15 30.27
N SER A 289 14.76 8.56 29.36
CA SER A 289 13.29 8.54 29.52
C SER A 289 12.56 8.20 28.22
N GLU A 290 11.25 7.96 28.30
CA GLU A 290 10.41 7.58 27.17
C GLU A 290 9.09 8.37 27.13
N ASP A 291 8.60 8.62 25.91
CA ASP A 291 7.26 9.15 25.62
C ASP A 291 6.73 8.43 24.37
N ASN A 292 5.41 8.40 24.20
CA ASN A 292 4.74 7.74 23.08
C ASN A 292 3.97 8.74 22.22
N PHE A 293 3.64 8.32 21.00
CA PHE A 293 2.71 9.02 20.11
C PHE A 293 1.82 8.02 19.40
N ILE A 294 0.71 8.50 18.84
CA ILE A 294 -0.26 7.68 18.12
C ILE A 294 -0.17 7.90 16.61
N ILE A 295 -0.16 6.81 15.86
CA ILE A 295 -0.53 6.78 14.44
C ILE A 295 -1.98 6.31 14.35
N THR A 296 -2.85 7.09 13.72
CA THR A 296 -4.28 6.78 13.54
C THR A 296 -4.55 6.38 12.10
N LEU A 297 -5.01 5.15 11.91
CA LEU A 297 -5.48 4.63 10.62
C LEU A 297 -7.00 4.79 10.53
N ASN A 298 -7.51 5.20 9.37
CA ASN A 298 -8.94 5.33 9.10
C ASN A 298 -9.21 5.12 7.58
N PRO A 299 -8.87 3.94 7.02
CA PRO A 299 -9.06 3.66 5.59
C PRO A 299 -10.52 3.88 5.16
N PRO A 300 -10.80 4.58 4.05
CA PRO A 300 -12.17 4.70 3.54
C PRO A 300 -12.71 3.33 3.07
N TYR A 301 -14.03 3.23 2.88
CA TYR A 301 -14.65 2.05 2.27
C TYR A 301 -14.04 1.74 0.90
N GLU A 302 -14.09 0.47 0.51
CA GLU A 302 -13.50 -0.06 -0.72
C GLU A 302 -11.95 0.00 -0.78
N THR A 303 -11.29 0.49 0.27
CA THR A 303 -9.85 0.30 0.48
C THR A 303 -9.58 -1.18 0.76
N GLN A 304 -8.85 -1.84 -0.14
CA GLN A 304 -8.39 -3.22 0.04
C GLN A 304 -6.95 -3.36 -0.46
N GLY A 305 -6.13 -4.08 0.29
CA GLY A 305 -4.74 -4.35 -0.07
C GLY A 305 -3.76 -4.23 1.09
N SER A 306 -2.48 -4.43 0.80
CA SER A 306 -1.38 -4.23 1.74
C SER A 306 -0.74 -2.86 1.53
N PHE A 307 -0.49 -2.12 2.62
CA PHE A 307 0.03 -0.76 2.61
C PHE A 307 1.23 -0.66 3.56
N ASP A 308 2.35 -0.16 3.04
CA ASP A 308 3.56 0.09 3.83
C ASP A 308 3.54 1.51 4.41
N LEU A 309 3.63 1.62 5.73
CA LEU A 309 3.88 2.87 6.44
C LEU A 309 5.36 2.95 6.80
N LYS A 310 6.05 3.98 6.28
CA LYS A 310 7.45 4.28 6.64
C LYS A 310 7.46 5.42 7.66
N LEU A 311 7.90 5.10 8.87
CA LEU A 311 8.00 6.00 10.00
C LEU A 311 9.47 6.39 10.20
N ARG A 312 9.78 7.68 10.14
CA ARG A 312 11.15 8.22 10.21
C ARG A 312 11.26 9.26 11.32
N ILE A 313 12.16 9.03 12.28
CA ILE A 313 12.39 9.90 13.43
C ILE A 313 13.80 10.48 13.31
N LEU A 314 13.91 11.81 13.38
CA LEU A 314 15.19 12.54 13.39
C LEU A 314 15.36 13.28 14.72
N SER A 315 16.54 13.18 15.33
CA SER A 315 16.92 14.02 16.48
C SER A 315 17.18 15.47 16.04
N GLN A 316 16.91 16.46 16.91
CA GLN A 316 17.26 17.87 16.67
C GLN A 316 18.76 18.09 16.39
N TYR A 317 19.63 17.17 16.84
CA TYR A 317 21.06 17.17 16.55
C TYR A 317 21.40 16.66 15.13
N GLY A 318 20.38 16.51 14.27
CA GLY A 318 20.45 16.56 12.80
C GLY A 318 20.91 15.28 12.10
N ASN A 319 21.80 14.51 12.72
CA ASN A 319 22.54 13.42 12.07
C ASN A 319 22.29 12.03 12.67
N ILE A 320 21.31 11.91 13.59
CA ILE A 320 20.87 10.62 14.15
C ILE A 320 19.41 10.42 13.79
N GLU A 321 19.18 9.35 13.05
CA GLU A 321 17.90 8.98 12.44
C GLU A 321 17.61 7.51 12.72
N LYS A 322 16.33 7.18 12.93
CA LYS A 322 15.83 5.80 13.00
C LYS A 322 14.60 5.71 12.10
N GLU A 323 14.57 4.71 11.24
CA GLU A 323 13.40 4.36 10.44
C GLU A 323 12.75 3.08 10.98
N SER A 324 11.44 2.95 10.79
CA SER A 324 10.66 1.76 11.13
C SER A 324 9.55 1.57 10.09
N GLU A 325 9.30 0.32 9.71
CA GLU A 325 8.26 -0.04 8.74
C GLU A 325 7.11 -0.76 9.44
N ILE A 326 5.88 -0.29 9.20
CA ILE A 326 4.65 -0.89 9.72
C ILE A 326 3.76 -1.25 8.53
N LYS A 327 3.48 -2.55 8.37
CA LYS A 327 2.61 -3.07 7.31
C LYS A 327 1.15 -3.07 7.76
N VAL A 328 0.25 -2.64 6.89
CA VAL A 328 -1.20 -2.59 7.15
C VAL A 328 -1.96 -3.29 6.02
N ASP A 329 -2.58 -4.43 6.34
CA ASP A 329 -3.44 -5.17 5.42
C ASP A 329 -4.91 -4.82 5.66
N VAL A 330 -5.48 -4.00 4.77
CA VAL A 330 -6.88 -3.58 4.83
C VAL A 330 -7.76 -4.60 4.11
N ARG A 331 -8.75 -5.14 4.83
CA ARG A 331 -9.66 -6.20 4.38
C ARG A 331 -11.07 -5.66 4.13
N LYS A 332 -11.74 -6.18 3.09
CA LYS A 332 -13.13 -5.84 2.76
C LYS A 332 -14.11 -6.60 3.67
N CYS A 333 -14.31 -6.09 4.88
CA CYS A 333 -15.14 -6.73 5.90
C CYS A 333 -16.65 -6.52 5.70
N TYR A 334 -17.07 -5.58 4.84
CA TYR A 334 -18.48 -5.26 4.62
C TYR A 334 -18.92 -5.55 3.18
N ASN A 335 -19.96 -6.37 3.03
CA ASN A 335 -20.51 -6.72 1.72
C ASN A 335 -21.99 -7.09 1.84
N VAL A 336 -22.85 -6.32 1.17
CA VAL A 336 -24.26 -6.64 0.95
C VAL A 336 -24.45 -7.10 -0.49
N GLN A 337 -25.30 -8.09 -0.69
CA GLN A 337 -25.70 -8.58 -2.01
C GLN A 337 -27.22 -8.66 -2.10
N LEU A 338 -27.77 -8.07 -3.16
CA LEU A 338 -29.15 -8.24 -3.60
C LEU A 338 -29.24 -9.22 -4.78
N GLU A 339 -30.19 -10.13 -4.69
CA GLU A 339 -30.60 -11.02 -5.76
C GLU A 339 -32.12 -10.92 -5.94
N LEU A 340 -32.57 -10.85 -7.20
CA LEU A 340 -33.99 -10.78 -7.57
C LEU A 340 -34.38 -12.10 -8.24
N GLU A 341 -35.54 -12.65 -7.91
CA GLU A 341 -36.12 -13.80 -8.60
C GLU A 341 -36.31 -13.56 -10.11
N LYS A 342 -36.66 -12.32 -10.48
CA LYS A 342 -36.84 -11.83 -11.85
C LYS A 342 -36.25 -10.43 -12.01
N SER A 343 -35.65 -10.16 -13.17
CA SER A 343 -35.20 -8.81 -13.56
C SER A 343 -36.26 -8.03 -14.35
N GLU A 344 -37.27 -8.69 -14.89
CA GLU A 344 -38.34 -8.10 -15.68
C GLU A 344 -39.65 -8.90 -15.58
N ASP A 345 -40.79 -8.24 -15.74
CA ASP A 345 -42.11 -8.87 -15.83
C ASP A 345 -43.14 -7.96 -16.55
N LYS A 346 -44.31 -8.51 -16.88
CA LYS A 346 -45.46 -7.80 -17.47
C LYS A 346 -46.66 -7.89 -16.53
N ILE A 347 -47.33 -6.78 -16.26
CA ILE A 347 -48.50 -6.72 -15.35
C ILE A 347 -49.61 -5.87 -15.96
N CYS A 348 -50.85 -6.38 -15.94
CA CYS A 348 -52.02 -5.58 -16.30
C CYS A 348 -52.42 -4.61 -15.18
N ASN A 349 -52.80 -3.39 -15.56
CA ASN A 349 -53.27 -2.38 -14.63
C ASN A 349 -54.49 -2.85 -13.81
N GLY A 350 -54.41 -2.70 -12.49
CA GLY A 350 -55.42 -3.15 -11.53
C GLY A 350 -55.18 -4.56 -10.98
N LEU A 351 -54.20 -5.30 -11.50
CA LEU A 351 -53.69 -6.54 -10.90
C LEU A 351 -52.44 -6.26 -10.07
N SER A 352 -52.12 -7.18 -9.15
CA SER A 352 -50.89 -7.09 -8.35
C SER A 352 -50.07 -8.38 -8.41
N ASN A 353 -48.76 -8.25 -8.63
CA ASN A 353 -47.80 -9.34 -8.49
C ASN A 353 -46.86 -9.08 -7.28
N THR A 354 -46.18 -10.12 -6.80
CA THR A 354 -45.22 -10.03 -5.69
C THR A 354 -43.93 -10.76 -6.07
N TYR A 355 -42.78 -10.12 -5.84
CA TYR A 355 -41.46 -10.61 -6.23
C TYR A 355 -40.61 -10.92 -5.00
N SER A 356 -39.90 -12.05 -5.02
CA SER A 356 -38.89 -12.36 -4.01
C SER A 356 -37.60 -11.56 -4.25
N ILE A 357 -37.08 -10.99 -3.16
CA ILE A 357 -35.78 -10.31 -3.07
C ILE A 357 -34.98 -11.02 -1.98
N LEU A 358 -33.85 -11.62 -2.35
CA LEU A 358 -32.90 -12.15 -1.40
C LEU A 358 -31.85 -11.10 -1.07
N VAL A 359 -31.68 -10.82 0.22
CA VAL A 359 -30.64 -9.94 0.76
C VAL A 359 -29.66 -10.81 1.52
N ARG A 360 -28.39 -10.86 1.08
CA ARG A 360 -27.33 -11.62 1.73
C ARG A 360 -26.28 -10.71 2.35
N ASN A 361 -25.87 -11.02 3.57
CA ASN A 361 -24.70 -10.45 4.20
C ASN A 361 -23.49 -11.34 3.92
N ASN A 362 -22.59 -10.90 3.04
CA ASN A 362 -21.32 -11.57 2.76
C ASN A 362 -20.16 -10.96 3.58
N GLY A 363 -20.43 -10.00 4.47
CA GLY A 363 -19.45 -9.40 5.38
C GLY A 363 -19.12 -10.27 6.60
N GLU A 364 -18.14 -9.82 7.37
CA GLU A 364 -17.59 -10.53 8.54
C GLU A 364 -18.38 -10.28 9.83
N SER A 365 -19.33 -9.33 9.84
CA SER A 365 -20.07 -8.89 11.04
C SER A 365 -21.59 -8.92 10.84
N LYS A 366 -22.32 -9.01 11.96
CA LYS A 366 -23.79 -8.95 12.00
C LYS A 366 -24.23 -7.49 11.79
N ASN A 367 -24.88 -7.22 10.67
CA ASN A 367 -25.20 -5.85 10.24
C ASN A 367 -26.71 -5.66 10.02
N ASN A 368 -27.14 -4.40 10.09
CA ASN A 368 -28.49 -3.97 9.73
C ASN A 368 -28.48 -3.39 8.32
N PHE A 369 -29.44 -3.79 7.49
CA PHE A 369 -29.58 -3.38 6.11
C PHE A 369 -30.91 -2.66 5.92
N ILE A 370 -30.85 -1.41 5.46
CA ILE A 370 -31.98 -0.56 5.13
C ILE A 370 -32.31 -0.80 3.65
N LEU A 371 -33.54 -1.25 3.36
CA LEU A 371 -34.01 -1.40 1.99
C LEU A 371 -34.84 -0.19 1.55
N THR A 372 -34.59 0.27 0.33
CA THR A 372 -35.42 1.26 -0.35
C THR A 372 -35.89 0.74 -1.71
N SER A 373 -37.06 1.21 -2.14
CA SER A 373 -37.61 0.96 -3.47
C SER A 373 -37.99 2.29 -4.12
N SER A 374 -37.79 2.42 -5.43
CA SER A 374 -38.04 3.64 -6.19
C SER A 374 -39.47 4.19 -6.04
N ASN A 375 -39.59 5.51 -6.12
CA ASN A 375 -40.76 6.33 -5.73
C ASN A 375 -42.06 6.17 -6.56
N VAL A 376 -42.32 5.02 -7.21
CA VAL A 376 -43.66 4.74 -7.74
C VAL A 376 -44.58 4.38 -6.57
N SER A 377 -45.75 5.02 -6.48
CA SER A 377 -46.69 4.84 -5.35
C SER A 377 -47.31 3.44 -5.25
N TRP A 378 -47.07 2.60 -6.25
CA TRP A 378 -47.60 1.24 -6.37
C TRP A 378 -46.57 0.13 -6.15
N ALA A 379 -45.35 0.47 -5.70
CA ALA A 379 -44.32 -0.48 -5.29
C ALA A 379 -44.13 -0.43 -3.77
N GLN A 380 -44.27 -1.57 -3.09
CA GLN A 380 -44.20 -1.67 -1.63
C GLN A 380 -43.39 -2.89 -1.18
N LEU A 381 -42.30 -2.62 -0.46
CA LEU A 381 -41.51 -3.65 0.25
C LEU A 381 -42.23 -4.11 1.52
N SER A 382 -42.16 -5.41 1.83
CA SER A 382 -42.72 -6.00 3.06
C SER A 382 -41.92 -5.65 4.31
N SER A 383 -40.61 -5.42 4.19
CA SER A 383 -39.77 -4.80 5.23
C SER A 383 -38.80 -3.80 4.61
N LYS A 384 -38.44 -2.78 5.40
CA LYS A 384 -37.41 -1.78 5.08
C LYS A 384 -36.14 -1.92 5.92
N ASN A 385 -36.12 -2.80 6.92
CA ASN A 385 -34.95 -3.02 7.77
C ASN A 385 -34.75 -4.53 7.99
N LEU A 386 -33.53 -5.01 7.79
CA LEU A 386 -33.13 -6.40 8.01
C LEU A 386 -31.85 -6.48 8.83
N GLU A 387 -31.92 -7.08 10.01
CA GLU A 387 -30.71 -7.52 10.71
C GLU A 387 -30.28 -8.89 10.16
N ILE A 388 -29.04 -9.05 9.70
CA ILE A 388 -28.57 -10.30 9.06
C ILE A 388 -27.17 -10.68 9.58
N GLU A 389 -27.03 -11.92 10.04
CA GLU A 389 -25.77 -12.54 10.49
C GLU A 389 -24.78 -12.77 9.32
N PRO A 390 -23.46 -12.87 9.59
CA PRO A 390 -22.44 -13.20 8.59
C PRO A 390 -22.77 -14.46 7.78
N GLY A 391 -22.64 -14.37 6.45
CA GLY A 391 -22.90 -15.48 5.54
C GLY A 391 -24.36 -15.96 5.48
N LYS A 392 -25.31 -15.23 6.09
CA LYS A 392 -26.74 -15.52 6.03
C LYS A 392 -27.46 -14.61 5.05
N GLN A 393 -28.67 -15.01 4.69
CA GLN A 393 -29.58 -14.23 3.86
C GLN A 393 -30.97 -14.14 4.50
N LYS A 394 -31.71 -13.09 4.16
CA LYS A 394 -33.14 -12.94 4.46
C LYS A 394 -33.90 -12.59 3.18
N GLU A 395 -35.15 -13.04 3.12
CA GLU A 395 -36.05 -12.80 2.01
C GLU A 395 -36.97 -11.61 2.34
N VAL A 396 -37.21 -10.75 1.35
CA VAL A 396 -38.16 -9.64 1.40
C VAL A 396 -39.03 -9.69 0.15
N TYR A 397 -40.29 -9.32 0.29
CA TYR A 397 -41.25 -9.33 -0.80
C TYR A 397 -41.52 -7.91 -1.29
N LEU A 398 -41.41 -7.70 -2.59
CA LEU A 398 -41.82 -6.46 -3.25
C LEU A 398 -43.18 -6.67 -3.91
N LYS A 399 -44.23 -6.10 -3.33
CA LYS A 399 -45.56 -6.06 -3.95
C LYS A 399 -45.62 -4.92 -4.96
N ILE A 400 -46.07 -5.24 -6.17
CA ILE A 400 -46.30 -4.31 -7.28
C ILE A 400 -47.78 -4.34 -7.63
N ASN A 401 -48.45 -3.19 -7.66
CA ASN A 401 -49.90 -3.08 -7.91
C ASN A 401 -50.28 -1.81 -8.71
N PRO A 402 -49.92 -1.71 -10.00
CA PRO A 402 -50.20 -0.53 -10.83
C PRO A 402 -51.72 -0.25 -10.90
N PRO A 403 -52.22 0.94 -10.50
CA PRO A 403 -53.63 1.27 -10.58
C PRO A 403 -54.19 1.19 -12.01
N LYS A 404 -55.51 0.96 -12.17
CA LYS A 404 -56.20 0.83 -13.47
C LYS A 404 -55.82 1.93 -14.48
N GLY A 405 -55.72 3.19 -14.05
CA GLY A 405 -55.35 4.34 -14.87
C GLY A 405 -53.84 4.61 -15.05
N THR A 406 -52.96 3.66 -14.74
CA THR A 406 -51.52 3.79 -14.99
C THR A 406 -51.25 3.84 -16.50
N LYS A 407 -50.35 4.70 -16.97
CA LYS A 407 -50.00 4.71 -18.40
C LYS A 407 -49.26 3.40 -18.73
N ALA A 408 -49.65 2.75 -19.83
CA ALA A 408 -48.95 1.60 -20.36
C ALA A 408 -47.51 1.99 -20.77
N GLY A 409 -46.53 1.15 -20.44
CA GLY A 409 -45.11 1.44 -20.67
C GLY A 409 -44.19 0.62 -19.75
N VAL A 410 -42.88 0.87 -19.84
CA VAL A 410 -41.87 0.19 -19.02
C VAL A 410 -41.45 1.09 -17.85
N TYR A 411 -41.50 0.55 -16.64
CA TYR A 411 -41.13 1.23 -15.40
C TYR A 411 -39.95 0.50 -14.75
N ASP A 412 -38.82 1.19 -14.62
CA ASP A 412 -37.60 0.68 -13.97
C ASP A 412 -37.70 0.84 -12.46
N ILE A 413 -38.16 -0.21 -11.78
CA ILE A 413 -38.28 -0.24 -10.32
C ILE A 413 -36.90 -0.51 -9.74
N LYS A 414 -36.30 0.50 -9.11
CA LYS A 414 -34.99 0.34 -8.43
C LYS A 414 -35.21 -0.20 -7.03
N ILE A 415 -34.40 -1.17 -6.63
CA ILE A 415 -34.28 -1.69 -5.27
C ILE A 415 -32.83 -1.45 -4.83
N GLU A 416 -32.65 -0.87 -3.65
CA GLU A 416 -31.36 -0.72 -2.98
C GLU A 416 -31.42 -1.40 -1.61
N ALA A 417 -30.36 -2.11 -1.24
CA ALA A 417 -30.08 -2.48 0.14
C ALA A 417 -28.80 -1.77 0.58
N LYS A 418 -28.90 -1.01 1.66
CA LYS A 418 -27.82 -0.22 2.24
C LYS A 418 -27.48 -0.71 3.64
N ASP A 419 -26.23 -1.09 3.86
CA ASP A 419 -25.72 -1.36 5.21
C ASP A 419 -25.79 -0.07 6.05
N SER A 420 -26.42 -0.10 7.23
CA SER A 420 -26.54 1.08 8.10
C SER A 420 -25.21 1.46 8.76
N THR A 421 -24.29 0.51 8.90
CA THR A 421 -22.99 0.68 9.57
C THR A 421 -21.91 1.07 8.56
N SER A 422 -21.80 0.35 7.45
CA SER A 422 -20.79 0.63 6.41
C SER A 422 -21.28 1.60 5.33
N GLY A 423 -22.59 1.87 5.23
CA GLY A 423 -23.14 2.71 4.16
C GLY A 423 -23.00 2.13 2.76
N ILE A 424 -22.34 0.97 2.59
CA ILE A 424 -22.20 0.25 1.32
C ILE A 424 -23.59 -0.15 0.82
N THR A 425 -23.78 -0.05 -0.49
CA THR A 425 -25.03 -0.38 -1.17
C THR A 425 -24.82 -1.48 -2.18
N ASP A 426 -25.84 -2.30 -2.38
CA ASP A 426 -26.05 -3.00 -3.65
C ASP A 426 -27.42 -2.59 -4.20
N GLN A 427 -27.50 -2.49 -5.53
CA GLN A 427 -28.68 -2.06 -6.26
C GLN A 427 -29.06 -3.09 -7.32
N LYS A 428 -30.37 -3.26 -7.55
CA LYS A 428 -30.95 -4.03 -8.64
C LYS A 428 -32.14 -3.28 -9.24
N ILE A 429 -32.48 -3.61 -10.48
CA ILE A 429 -33.60 -3.00 -11.21
C ILE A 429 -34.55 -4.11 -11.69
N LEU A 430 -35.82 -3.98 -11.34
CA LEU A 430 -36.93 -4.80 -11.82
C LEU A 430 -37.70 -4.00 -12.86
N LYS A 431 -37.72 -4.45 -14.12
CA LYS A 431 -38.43 -3.79 -15.22
C LYS A 431 -39.88 -4.27 -15.30
N ILE A 432 -40.83 -3.42 -14.90
CA ILE A 432 -42.26 -3.74 -14.98
C ILE A 432 -42.86 -3.11 -16.23
N THR A 433 -43.34 -3.94 -17.15
CA THR A 433 -44.15 -3.49 -18.30
C THR A 433 -45.62 -3.46 -17.89
N THR A 434 -46.21 -2.26 -17.80
CA THR A 434 -47.64 -2.09 -17.51
C THR A 434 -48.48 -2.17 -18.79
N VAL A 435 -49.59 -2.89 -18.72
CA VAL A 435 -50.57 -3.04 -19.81
C VAL A 435 -51.87 -2.34 -19.42
N SER A 436 -52.51 -1.64 -20.37
CA SER A 436 -53.83 -1.02 -20.19
C SER A 436 -54.89 -2.09 -19.85
N VAL A 437 -56.04 -1.68 -19.30
CA VAL A 437 -57.13 -2.64 -19.04
C VAL A 437 -57.71 -3.15 -20.38
N GLU A 438 -57.73 -2.26 -21.37
CA GLU A 438 -58.27 -2.46 -22.70
C GLU A 438 -57.43 -3.43 -23.54
N ASP A 439 -56.10 -3.34 -23.48
CA ASP A 439 -55.19 -4.28 -24.15
C ASP A 439 -55.04 -5.59 -23.34
N CYS A 440 -55.13 -5.55 -22.01
CA CYS A 440 -55.02 -6.75 -21.17
C CYS A 440 -56.11 -7.79 -21.45
N TYR A 441 -57.33 -7.35 -21.80
CA TYR A 441 -58.49 -8.22 -22.00
C TYR A 441 -59.08 -8.11 -23.41
N LYS A 442 -58.28 -7.64 -24.38
CA LYS A 442 -58.68 -7.25 -25.74
C LYS A 442 -59.50 -8.32 -26.48
N PRO A 443 -60.83 -8.15 -26.66
CA PRO A 443 -61.64 -9.10 -27.41
C PRO A 443 -61.62 -8.81 -28.91
N SER A 444 -61.71 -9.85 -29.72
CA SER A 444 -61.98 -9.79 -31.15
C SER A 444 -63.28 -10.54 -31.48
N ILE A 445 -64.06 -10.02 -32.43
CA ILE A 445 -65.38 -10.56 -32.82
C ILE A 445 -65.33 -10.97 -34.29
N THR A 446 -65.52 -12.26 -34.56
CA THR A 446 -65.52 -12.83 -35.91
C THR A 446 -66.77 -13.67 -36.16
N SER A 447 -67.20 -13.75 -37.43
CA SER A 447 -68.32 -14.56 -37.90
C SER A 447 -68.22 -14.73 -39.42
N ASP A 448 -68.76 -15.84 -39.93
CA ASP A 448 -68.79 -16.16 -41.36
C ASP A 448 -69.81 -15.31 -42.14
N SER A 449 -70.78 -14.69 -41.45
CA SER A 449 -71.74 -13.73 -42.03
C SER A 449 -72.00 -12.55 -41.08
N ILE A 450 -72.42 -11.42 -41.65
CA ILE A 450 -72.95 -10.26 -40.91
C ILE A 450 -74.41 -9.95 -41.27
N VAL A 451 -75.06 -10.86 -42.00
CA VAL A 451 -76.48 -10.81 -42.38
C VAL A 451 -77.16 -12.10 -41.92
N LEU A 452 -78.34 -11.95 -41.31
CA LEU A 452 -79.24 -13.05 -40.97
C LEU A 452 -80.61 -12.79 -41.63
N GLU A 453 -80.97 -13.64 -42.59
CA GLU A 453 -82.29 -13.64 -43.23
C GLU A 453 -83.24 -14.52 -42.43
N VAL A 454 -84.41 -14.00 -42.03
CA VAL A 454 -85.39 -14.73 -41.21
C VAL A 454 -86.82 -14.26 -41.49
N SER A 455 -87.70 -15.17 -41.93
CA SER A 455 -89.12 -14.85 -42.09
C SER A 455 -89.86 -14.77 -40.74
N LYS A 456 -90.97 -14.03 -40.71
CA LYS A 456 -91.85 -13.93 -39.54
C LYS A 456 -92.32 -15.31 -39.07
N ASP A 457 -92.47 -15.47 -37.76
CA ASP A 457 -92.73 -16.73 -37.05
C ASP A 457 -91.68 -17.84 -37.25
N GLN A 458 -90.56 -17.54 -37.89
CA GLN A 458 -89.42 -18.45 -37.97
C GLN A 458 -88.28 -17.93 -37.10
N ALA A 459 -87.42 -18.85 -36.66
CA ALA A 459 -86.22 -18.52 -35.90
C ALA A 459 -84.97 -18.69 -36.77
N GLY A 460 -84.15 -17.66 -36.82
CA GLY A 460 -82.81 -17.68 -37.41
C GLY A 460 -81.74 -17.70 -36.32
N THR A 461 -80.58 -18.29 -36.60
CA THR A 461 -79.40 -18.20 -35.73
C THR A 461 -78.17 -17.76 -36.51
N LEU A 462 -77.34 -16.91 -35.89
CA LEU A 462 -76.06 -16.48 -36.43
C LEU A 462 -74.97 -16.62 -35.35
N MET A 463 -73.90 -17.35 -35.68
CA MET A 463 -72.80 -17.68 -34.77
C MET A 463 -71.74 -16.57 -34.78
N PHE A 464 -71.18 -16.27 -33.60
CA PHE A 464 -70.01 -15.40 -33.43
C PHE A 464 -68.94 -16.12 -32.64
N VAL A 465 -67.71 -16.06 -33.13
CA VAL A 465 -66.50 -16.50 -32.42
C VAL A 465 -65.86 -15.28 -31.78
N ILE A 466 -65.78 -15.30 -30.45
CA ILE A 466 -65.09 -14.29 -29.64
C ILE A 466 -63.72 -14.83 -29.27
N GLU A 467 -62.67 -14.08 -29.59
CA GLU A 467 -61.29 -14.40 -29.22
C GLU A 467 -60.78 -13.43 -28.15
N ASN A 468 -60.12 -13.94 -27.11
CA ASN A 468 -59.35 -13.11 -26.19
C ASN A 468 -57.92 -12.94 -26.72
N GLN A 469 -57.66 -11.79 -27.36
CA GLN A 469 -56.35 -11.38 -27.88
C GLN A 469 -55.51 -10.61 -26.83
N GLY A 470 -55.96 -10.58 -25.57
CA GLY A 470 -55.29 -9.93 -24.46
C GLY A 470 -54.17 -10.75 -23.82
N GLU A 471 -53.77 -10.32 -22.62
CA GLU A 471 -52.67 -10.87 -21.83
C GLU A 471 -53.16 -11.73 -20.64
N ASP A 472 -54.42 -11.60 -20.22
CA ASP A 472 -55.01 -12.31 -19.08
C ASP A 472 -56.42 -12.86 -19.38
N LYS A 473 -56.90 -13.79 -18.54
CA LYS A 473 -58.24 -14.41 -18.64
C LYS A 473 -59.34 -13.37 -18.40
N ALA A 474 -60.27 -13.26 -19.34
CA ALA A 474 -61.41 -12.37 -19.27
C ALA A 474 -62.72 -13.12 -18.95
N ASP A 475 -63.61 -12.47 -18.20
CA ASP A 475 -65.04 -12.82 -18.09
C ASP A 475 -65.84 -11.74 -18.85
N TYR A 476 -66.17 -12.02 -20.11
CA TYR A 476 -66.89 -11.08 -20.98
C TYR A 476 -68.40 -11.15 -20.78
N VAL A 477 -69.04 -9.99 -20.74
CA VAL A 477 -70.49 -9.79 -20.88
C VAL A 477 -70.77 -9.33 -22.32
N LEU A 478 -71.77 -9.95 -22.95
CA LEU A 478 -72.14 -9.73 -24.34
C LEU A 478 -73.57 -9.20 -24.42
N GLU A 479 -73.77 -8.13 -25.17
CA GLU A 479 -75.04 -7.39 -25.22
C GLU A 479 -75.44 -7.07 -26.67
N LEU A 480 -76.75 -7.06 -26.94
CA LEU A 480 -77.32 -6.62 -28.22
C LEU A 480 -78.01 -5.27 -28.05
N THR A 481 -77.77 -4.36 -29.00
CA THR A 481 -78.42 -3.04 -29.06
C THR A 481 -78.78 -2.68 -30.49
N GLY A 482 -79.96 -2.13 -30.73
CA GLY A 482 -80.44 -1.75 -32.07
C GLY A 482 -81.82 -2.30 -32.39
N GLY A 483 -82.32 -2.07 -33.61
CA GLY A 483 -83.73 -2.30 -33.97
C GLY A 483 -84.22 -3.76 -33.91
N ALA A 484 -83.31 -4.73 -33.77
CA ALA A 484 -83.67 -6.14 -33.61
C ALA A 484 -83.66 -6.65 -32.15
N SER A 485 -83.26 -5.85 -31.15
CA SER A 485 -83.12 -6.33 -29.76
C SER A 485 -84.42 -6.87 -29.17
N ASP A 486 -85.56 -6.39 -29.65
CA ASP A 486 -86.89 -6.74 -29.15
C ASP A 486 -87.32 -8.17 -29.56
N PHE A 487 -86.62 -8.77 -30.54
CA PHE A 487 -86.86 -10.13 -31.02
C PHE A 487 -85.57 -10.96 -31.22
N ALA A 488 -84.42 -10.48 -30.75
CA ALA A 488 -83.13 -11.15 -30.84
C ALA A 488 -82.39 -11.21 -29.49
N GLN A 489 -81.89 -12.40 -29.14
CA GLN A 489 -81.23 -12.69 -27.87
C GLN A 489 -79.91 -13.44 -28.07
N LEU A 490 -78.99 -13.33 -27.10
CA LEU A 490 -77.70 -14.04 -27.10
C LEU A 490 -77.76 -15.33 -26.30
N ASN A 491 -77.09 -16.37 -26.79
CA ASN A 491 -76.87 -17.60 -26.04
C ASN A 491 -75.45 -18.17 -26.30
N PRO A 492 -74.56 -18.24 -25.29
CA PRO A 492 -74.66 -17.57 -23.99
C PRO A 492 -74.36 -16.07 -24.08
N GLY A 493 -74.93 -15.27 -23.16
CA GLY A 493 -74.64 -13.83 -23.03
C GLY A 493 -73.41 -13.48 -22.18
N VAL A 494 -72.70 -14.49 -21.65
CA VAL A 494 -71.46 -14.33 -20.87
C VAL A 494 -70.48 -15.42 -21.30
N LEU A 495 -69.19 -15.07 -21.47
CA LEU A 495 -68.12 -15.98 -21.90
C LEU A 495 -66.87 -15.78 -21.06
N THR A 496 -66.39 -16.82 -20.36
CA THR A 496 -65.03 -16.80 -19.79
C THR A 496 -64.02 -17.34 -20.80
N ILE A 497 -62.99 -16.55 -21.10
CA ILE A 497 -62.02 -16.86 -22.16
C ILE A 497 -60.60 -16.55 -21.68
N SER A 498 -59.76 -17.58 -21.59
CA SER A 498 -58.32 -17.43 -21.32
C SER A 498 -57.57 -16.79 -22.50
N GLN A 499 -56.40 -16.20 -22.23
CA GLN A 499 -55.50 -15.66 -23.27
C GLN A 499 -55.34 -16.60 -24.47
N GLY A 500 -55.49 -16.06 -25.68
CA GLY A 500 -55.27 -16.80 -26.94
C GLY A 500 -56.23 -17.97 -27.12
N LYS A 501 -57.45 -17.86 -26.57
CA LYS A 501 -58.55 -18.82 -26.75
C LYS A 501 -59.78 -18.14 -27.33
N THR A 502 -60.65 -18.98 -27.87
CA THR A 502 -61.91 -18.61 -28.52
C THR A 502 -63.08 -19.29 -27.84
N ALA A 503 -64.22 -18.59 -27.75
CA ALA A 503 -65.51 -19.20 -27.40
C ALA A 503 -66.62 -18.66 -28.31
N THR A 504 -67.67 -19.45 -28.51
CA THR A 504 -68.79 -19.12 -29.40
C THR A 504 -70.01 -18.61 -28.65
N THR A 505 -70.70 -17.63 -29.24
CA THR A 505 -72.09 -17.26 -28.88
C THR A 505 -72.95 -17.28 -30.14
N TYR A 506 -74.27 -17.38 -29.97
CA TYR A 506 -75.24 -17.31 -31.05
C TYR A 506 -76.21 -16.16 -30.79
N ILE A 507 -76.45 -15.33 -31.81
CA ILE A 507 -77.67 -14.52 -31.87
C ILE A 507 -78.78 -15.46 -32.34
N TYR A 508 -79.82 -15.60 -31.53
CA TYR A 508 -81.09 -16.23 -31.90
C TYR A 508 -82.11 -15.13 -32.13
N ALA A 509 -82.70 -15.06 -33.32
CA ALA A 509 -83.67 -14.04 -33.70
C ALA A 509 -84.97 -14.69 -34.17
N ALA A 510 -86.10 -14.27 -33.60
CA ALA A 510 -87.42 -14.84 -33.87
C ALA A 510 -88.48 -13.71 -34.04
N PRO A 511 -88.51 -13.01 -35.18
CA PRO A 511 -89.48 -11.96 -35.46
C PRO A 511 -90.92 -12.51 -35.45
N SER A 512 -91.82 -11.78 -34.83
CA SER A 512 -93.25 -12.15 -34.74
C SER A 512 -94.02 -11.82 -36.02
N LYS A 513 -95.23 -12.38 -36.19
CA LYS A 513 -96.25 -11.89 -37.16
C LYS A 513 -96.33 -10.38 -37.29
N ASN A 514 -96.21 -9.67 -36.17
CA ASN A 514 -96.43 -8.24 -36.04
C ASN A 514 -95.16 -7.40 -36.28
N THR A 515 -93.98 -8.02 -36.32
CA THR A 515 -92.74 -7.36 -36.75
C THR A 515 -92.90 -6.93 -38.21
N GLU A 516 -92.46 -5.74 -38.60
CA GLU A 516 -92.59 -5.29 -40.00
C GLU A 516 -91.60 -6.06 -40.91
N PHE A 517 -91.78 -5.96 -42.24
CA PHE A 517 -90.76 -6.43 -43.18
C PHE A 517 -89.72 -5.34 -43.35
N GLY A 518 -88.43 -5.69 -43.30
CA GLY A 518 -87.37 -4.69 -43.35
C GLY A 518 -86.03 -5.19 -42.82
N SER A 519 -85.07 -4.26 -42.76
CA SER A 519 -83.69 -4.53 -42.40
C SER A 519 -83.39 -3.92 -41.04
N TYR A 520 -83.18 -4.76 -40.03
CA TYR A 520 -83.02 -4.37 -38.63
C TYR A 520 -81.55 -4.48 -38.20
N PRO A 521 -80.82 -3.35 -38.09
CA PRO A 521 -79.44 -3.37 -37.62
C PRO A 521 -79.38 -3.63 -36.11
N VAL A 522 -78.51 -4.53 -35.70
CA VAL A 522 -78.20 -4.84 -34.29
C VAL A 522 -76.69 -4.89 -34.09
N THR A 523 -76.22 -4.34 -32.97
CA THR A 523 -74.80 -4.29 -32.62
C THR A 523 -74.55 -5.21 -31.43
N LEU A 524 -73.80 -6.27 -31.69
CA LEU A 524 -73.18 -7.10 -30.66
C LEU A 524 -72.03 -6.32 -30.03
N SER A 525 -72.10 -6.10 -28.72
CA SER A 525 -71.06 -5.42 -27.93
C SER A 525 -70.48 -6.37 -26.90
N VAL A 526 -69.17 -6.31 -26.72
CA VAL A 526 -68.41 -7.14 -25.77
C VAL A 526 -67.69 -6.24 -24.78
N ARG A 527 -67.93 -6.45 -23.49
CA ARG A 527 -67.30 -5.71 -22.38
C ARG A 527 -66.94 -6.63 -21.22
N LEU A 528 -66.14 -6.16 -20.29
CA LEU A 528 -66.06 -6.76 -18.96
C LEU A 528 -67.23 -6.22 -18.12
N LYS A 529 -67.59 -6.94 -17.07
CA LYS A 529 -68.72 -6.64 -16.18
C LYS A 529 -68.83 -5.16 -15.77
N ASP A 530 -67.69 -4.57 -15.41
CA ASP A 530 -67.57 -3.19 -14.93
C ASP A 530 -66.67 -2.32 -15.83
N SER A 531 -66.70 -2.52 -17.16
CA SER A 531 -65.92 -1.73 -18.13
C SER A 531 -66.78 -1.05 -19.21
N THR A 532 -66.12 -0.18 -19.97
CA THR A 532 -66.52 0.26 -21.31
C THR A 532 -66.63 -0.92 -22.29
N ILE A 533 -67.28 -0.69 -23.43
CA ILE A 533 -67.27 -1.63 -24.56
C ILE A 533 -65.84 -1.74 -25.09
N LEU A 534 -65.31 -2.97 -25.14
CA LEU A 534 -63.95 -3.27 -25.60
C LEU A 534 -63.92 -3.65 -27.09
N ALA A 535 -64.98 -4.28 -27.59
CA ALA A 535 -65.19 -4.53 -29.01
C ALA A 535 -66.68 -4.52 -29.34
N SER A 536 -67.03 -4.17 -30.59
CA SER A 536 -68.40 -4.30 -31.08
C SER A 536 -68.45 -4.66 -32.57
N LYS A 537 -69.57 -5.23 -32.99
CA LYS A 537 -69.84 -5.67 -34.37
C LYS A 537 -71.30 -5.40 -34.71
N THR A 538 -71.56 -4.53 -35.68
CA THR A 538 -72.91 -4.34 -36.23
C THR A 538 -73.21 -5.40 -37.29
N ILE A 539 -74.43 -5.91 -37.23
CA ILE A 539 -74.97 -7.07 -37.93
C ILE A 539 -76.37 -6.67 -38.41
N THR A 540 -76.81 -7.20 -39.55
CA THR A 540 -78.12 -6.89 -40.14
C THR A 540 -79.03 -8.11 -40.04
N ILE A 541 -80.24 -7.95 -39.49
CA ILE A 541 -81.27 -8.99 -39.50
C ILE A 541 -82.37 -8.55 -40.48
N ASN A 542 -82.48 -9.26 -41.59
CA ASN A 542 -83.51 -9.01 -42.60
C ASN A 542 -84.75 -9.85 -42.31
N VAL A 543 -85.89 -9.18 -42.15
CA VAL A 543 -87.20 -9.81 -42.02
C VAL A 543 -87.89 -9.78 -43.37
N GLU A 544 -87.98 -10.95 -44.01
CA GLU A 544 -88.39 -11.10 -45.42
C GLU A 544 -89.53 -12.11 -45.61
N ASP A 545 -90.31 -11.95 -46.69
CA ASP A 545 -91.43 -12.82 -47.01
C ASP A 545 -90.99 -14.08 -47.78
N LYS A 546 -91.73 -15.17 -47.61
CA LYS A 546 -91.24 -16.52 -47.87
C LYS A 546 -91.44 -16.95 -49.33
N ILE A 547 -90.47 -16.62 -50.19
CA ILE A 547 -90.47 -17.08 -51.59
C ILE A 547 -90.29 -18.61 -51.65
N ILE A 548 -91.37 -19.31 -51.99
CA ILE A 548 -91.36 -20.75 -52.25
C ILE A 548 -90.68 -21.01 -53.61
N SER A 549 -89.44 -21.50 -53.58
CA SER A 549 -88.77 -22.03 -54.76
C SER A 549 -89.01 -23.55 -54.90
N ASN A 550 -89.91 -23.92 -55.81
CA ASN A 550 -90.10 -25.32 -56.20
C ASN A 550 -88.98 -25.74 -57.19
N GLY A 551 -88.21 -26.78 -56.87
CA GLY A 551 -87.12 -27.23 -57.78
C GLY A 551 -86.25 -28.35 -57.22
N SER A 552 -86.74 -29.58 -57.31
CA SER A 552 -86.05 -30.85 -57.03
C SER A 552 -84.53 -30.88 -57.34
N ASN A 553 -83.75 -31.43 -56.39
CA ASN A 553 -83.01 -32.68 -56.63
C ASN A 553 -82.44 -33.27 -55.33
N GLU A 554 -82.89 -34.47 -54.97
CA GLU A 554 -82.17 -35.31 -54.01
C GLU A 554 -80.81 -35.71 -54.62
N THR A 555 -79.71 -35.45 -53.90
CA THR A 555 -78.41 -36.00 -54.25
C THR A 555 -77.89 -36.82 -53.07
N LYS A 556 -77.60 -38.11 -53.32
CA LYS A 556 -77.10 -39.05 -52.31
C LYS A 556 -75.83 -38.52 -51.62
N PRO A 557 -75.59 -38.87 -50.34
CA PRO A 557 -74.41 -38.41 -49.61
C PRO A 557 -73.13 -38.82 -50.34
N LYS A 558 -72.23 -37.85 -50.55
CA LYS A 558 -70.88 -38.14 -51.05
C LYS A 558 -70.05 -38.74 -49.93
N GLU A 559 -69.49 -39.91 -50.22
CA GLU A 559 -68.45 -40.57 -49.44
C GLU A 559 -67.26 -39.62 -49.22
N ILE A 560 -67.08 -39.13 -47.99
CA ILE A 560 -65.90 -38.36 -47.60
C ILE A 560 -64.76 -39.36 -47.39
N LYS A 561 -63.80 -39.39 -48.30
CA LYS A 561 -62.56 -40.16 -48.11
C LYS A 561 -61.79 -39.59 -46.93
N GLU A 562 -61.48 -40.43 -45.96
CA GLU A 562 -60.58 -40.05 -44.87
C GLU A 562 -59.18 -39.73 -45.42
N GLU A 563 -58.75 -38.48 -45.28
CA GLU A 563 -57.34 -38.12 -45.44
C GLU A 563 -56.52 -38.77 -44.32
N THR A 564 -55.93 -39.93 -44.62
CA THR A 564 -55.03 -40.64 -43.70
C THR A 564 -53.99 -39.70 -43.08
N VAL A 565 -53.74 -39.87 -41.79
CA VAL A 565 -52.94 -38.97 -40.93
C VAL A 565 -51.55 -38.65 -41.51
N LEU A 566 -50.97 -39.58 -42.30
CA LEU A 566 -49.70 -39.38 -43.01
C LEU A 566 -49.69 -38.16 -43.95
N GLN A 567 -50.78 -37.86 -44.67
CA GLN A 567 -50.80 -36.74 -45.63
C GLN A 567 -50.83 -35.37 -44.93
N LYS A 568 -51.50 -35.27 -43.77
CA LYS A 568 -51.48 -34.06 -42.93
C LYS A 568 -50.10 -33.82 -42.33
N ILE A 569 -49.40 -34.88 -41.93
CA ILE A 569 -47.99 -34.83 -41.48
C ILE A 569 -47.05 -34.42 -42.63
N ALA A 570 -47.21 -34.98 -43.83
CA ALA A 570 -46.36 -34.65 -44.99
C ALA A 570 -46.44 -33.16 -45.37
N ASN A 571 -47.65 -32.59 -45.37
CA ASN A 571 -47.85 -31.16 -45.66
C ASN A 571 -47.32 -30.23 -44.56
N PHE A 572 -47.32 -30.67 -43.29
CA PHE A 572 -46.71 -29.93 -42.18
C PHE A 572 -45.19 -29.82 -42.33
N PHE A 573 -44.48 -30.94 -42.53
CA PHE A 573 -43.02 -30.92 -42.68
C PHE A 573 -42.55 -30.19 -43.94
N ARG A 574 -43.31 -30.26 -45.05
CA ARG A 574 -43.03 -29.52 -46.28
C ARG A 574 -43.11 -27.99 -46.11
N LYS A 575 -43.82 -27.50 -45.11
CA LYS A 575 -43.92 -26.06 -44.77
C LYS A 575 -42.82 -25.57 -43.81
N ILE A 576 -42.13 -26.48 -43.13
CA ILE A 576 -41.14 -26.14 -42.08
C ILE A 576 -39.69 -26.32 -42.58
N PHE A 577 -39.41 -27.28 -43.47
CA PHE A 577 -38.05 -27.58 -43.95
C PHE A 577 -37.82 -27.30 -45.45
N GLY A 578 -38.60 -26.39 -46.04
CA GLY A 578 -38.36 -25.90 -47.40
C GLY A 578 -37.08 -25.06 -47.48
N LYS A 579 -36.02 -25.59 -48.09
CA LYS A 579 -34.77 -24.86 -48.34
C LYS A 579 -35.02 -23.62 -49.21
N LYS A 580 -34.32 -22.52 -48.91
CA LYS A 580 -34.01 -21.48 -49.91
C LYS A 580 -32.76 -21.89 -50.68
N GLU A 581 -32.83 -21.82 -52.01
CA GLU A 581 -31.66 -21.80 -52.89
C GLU A 581 -31.60 -20.48 -53.65
N ALA A 582 -30.45 -20.20 -54.26
CA ALA A 582 -30.04 -18.86 -54.65
C ALA A 582 -30.53 -18.43 -56.04
N VAL A 583 -30.53 -17.11 -56.27
CA VAL A 583 -30.62 -16.50 -57.61
C VAL A 583 -29.40 -15.59 -57.79
N LYS A 584 -28.72 -15.71 -58.93
CA LYS A 584 -27.70 -14.77 -59.41
C LYS A 584 -28.21 -13.99 -60.64
N PRO A 585 -27.61 -12.86 -61.01
CA PRO A 585 -28.25 -11.84 -61.85
C PRO A 585 -27.83 -11.86 -63.33
N GLU A 586 -28.70 -11.31 -64.19
CA GLU A 586 -28.47 -10.67 -65.52
C GLU A 586 -29.87 -10.36 -66.13
N GLU A 587 -30.10 -9.38 -67.01
CA GLU A 587 -29.39 -8.13 -67.39
C GLU A 587 -30.38 -7.16 -68.09
N VAL A 588 -29.94 -5.94 -68.48
CA VAL A 588 -30.47 -5.08 -69.59
C VAL A 588 -31.99 -4.74 -69.59
N ASN A 589 -32.44 -3.48 -69.56
CA ASN A 589 -32.14 -2.46 -70.57
C ASN A 589 -32.38 -0.99 -70.09
N LYS A 590 -32.04 0.01 -70.92
CA LYS A 590 -32.15 1.46 -70.68
C LYS A 590 -33.16 2.17 -71.61
N THR A 591 -33.29 3.49 -71.42
CA THR A 591 -33.91 4.52 -72.30
C THR A 591 -35.44 4.64 -72.21
N ASN A 592 -36.08 5.83 -72.34
CA ASN A 592 -35.60 7.24 -72.31
C ASN A 592 -36.80 8.22 -72.17
N ILE A 593 -36.52 9.51 -71.83
CA ILE A 593 -37.32 10.72 -72.22
C ILE A 593 -38.73 10.84 -71.56
N THR A 594 -39.29 11.99 -71.12
CA THR A 594 -38.92 13.44 -71.19
C THR A 594 -39.28 14.19 -69.89
N THR A 595 -38.73 15.40 -69.72
CA THR A 595 -39.19 16.43 -68.76
C THR A 595 -40.49 17.13 -69.16
N LYS A 596 -41.28 17.62 -68.19
CA LYS A 596 -42.09 18.85 -68.32
C LYS A 596 -42.32 19.50 -66.95
N ALA A 597 -42.53 20.82 -66.93
CA ALA A 597 -42.63 21.62 -65.71
C ALA A 597 -43.73 22.70 -65.80
N GLY A 598 -44.23 23.13 -64.64
CA GLY A 598 -45.21 24.21 -64.49
C GLY A 598 -46.69 23.79 -64.53
N ASN A 599 -47.64 24.59 -64.04
CA ASN A 599 -47.50 25.89 -63.35
C ASN A 599 -48.82 26.31 -62.66
N LYS A 600 -48.76 27.25 -61.69
CA LYS A 600 -49.85 28.16 -61.22
C LYS A 600 -51.10 27.51 -60.54
N THR A 601 -52.01 28.24 -59.85
CA THR A 601 -51.96 29.23 -58.73
C THR A 601 -53.40 29.69 -58.41
N GLY A 602 -53.80 29.80 -57.13
CA GLY A 602 -55.08 30.41 -56.68
C GLY A 602 -55.53 29.81 -55.33
N VAL A 603 -55.76 30.50 -54.20
CA VAL A 603 -56.40 31.81 -53.86
C VAL A 603 -57.94 31.73 -53.93
N SER A 604 -58.73 31.99 -52.86
CA SER A 604 -58.44 32.19 -51.42
C SER A 604 -59.71 32.05 -50.56
N ASN A 605 -59.58 31.80 -49.25
CA ASN A 605 -60.15 32.65 -48.18
C ASN A 605 -59.99 32.05 -46.75
N LEU A 606 -59.27 32.80 -45.91
CA LEU A 606 -59.62 33.27 -44.55
C LEU A 606 -60.20 32.25 -43.54
N THR A 607 -59.58 32.05 -42.36
CA THR A 607 -58.79 32.97 -41.50
C THR A 607 -57.46 32.30 -41.00
N ASN A 608 -56.70 32.65 -39.94
CA ASN A 608 -56.85 33.56 -38.78
C ASN A 608 -55.48 34.00 -38.16
N LYS A 609 -55.53 34.58 -36.95
CA LYS A 609 -54.50 35.05 -36.00
C LYS A 609 -53.23 34.16 -35.85
N THR A 610 -51.97 34.63 -36.05
CA THR A 610 -51.09 35.67 -35.39
C THR A 610 -50.24 35.12 -34.23
N ASN A 611 -48.96 35.45 -33.95
CA ASN A 611 -47.86 36.28 -34.55
C ASN A 611 -46.51 35.83 -33.87
N THR A 612 -45.34 35.59 -34.49
CA THR A 612 -44.26 36.50 -35.04
C THR A 612 -43.61 37.50 -34.06
N THR A 613 -42.29 37.78 -33.99
CA THR A 613 -40.98 37.14 -34.41
C THR A 613 -39.77 38.01 -33.96
N LYS A 614 -38.53 37.45 -33.86
CA LYS A 614 -37.20 38.13 -34.05
C LYS A 614 -36.82 39.22 -33.00
N ASP A 615 -35.59 39.79 -32.89
CA ASP A 615 -34.26 39.58 -33.53
C ASP A 615 -33.08 39.89 -32.55
N LYS A 616 -31.84 40.10 -33.05
CA LYS A 616 -30.60 40.40 -32.27
C LYS A 616 -30.34 41.90 -31.89
N ASN A 617 -29.31 42.06 -31.03
CA ASN A 617 -28.30 43.15 -30.88
C ASN A 617 -28.39 44.21 -29.74
N GLU A 618 -27.29 44.23 -28.96
CA GLU A 618 -26.44 45.38 -28.52
C GLU A 618 -26.82 46.46 -27.46
N MET A 619 -25.77 46.76 -26.66
CA MET A 619 -25.33 48.03 -26.04
C MET A 619 -26.08 48.72 -24.86
N LEU A 620 -25.37 48.68 -23.71
CA LEU A 620 -24.99 49.77 -22.79
C LEU A 620 -26.00 50.55 -21.91
N ASN A 621 -25.53 50.73 -20.66
CA ASN A 621 -25.54 51.94 -19.81
C ASN A 621 -26.63 52.22 -18.75
N VAL A 622 -26.14 52.16 -17.50
CA VAL A 622 -26.20 53.20 -16.43
C VAL A 622 -27.41 53.26 -15.48
N ASN A 623 -27.03 53.19 -14.19
CA ASN A 623 -27.70 53.50 -12.93
C ASN A 623 -28.88 54.50 -12.92
N ILE A 624 -29.74 54.34 -11.91
CA ILE A 624 -30.03 55.39 -10.90
C ILE A 624 -30.46 54.74 -9.57
N THR A 625 -30.23 55.44 -8.45
CA THR A 625 -30.39 54.96 -7.06
C THR A 625 -31.61 55.52 -6.34
N ALA A 626 -32.30 54.70 -5.55
CA ALA A 626 -33.06 55.09 -4.35
C ALA A 626 -33.33 53.84 -3.47
N SER A 627 -33.56 53.89 -2.15
CA SER A 627 -32.91 54.57 -1.01
C SER A 627 -33.92 54.69 0.15
N ASN A 628 -33.67 53.97 1.26
CA ASN A 628 -34.32 54.08 2.58
C ASN A 628 -35.83 53.67 2.62
N LYS A 629 -36.37 53.13 3.72
CA LYS A 629 -36.24 53.58 5.12
C LYS A 629 -36.56 52.46 6.16
N THR A 630 -35.87 52.49 7.31
CA THR A 630 -36.34 52.35 8.73
C THR A 630 -37.48 51.38 9.11
N GLU A 631 -37.54 50.76 10.30
CA GLU A 631 -36.77 50.80 11.58
C GLU A 631 -37.04 49.44 12.32
N GLU A 632 -36.67 49.09 13.57
CA GLU A 632 -36.21 49.81 14.78
C GLU A 632 -35.44 48.84 15.75
N ASN A 633 -34.90 49.36 16.87
CA ASN A 633 -34.77 48.83 18.26
C ASN A 633 -34.72 47.31 18.59
N THR A 634 -33.93 46.79 19.55
CA THR A 634 -32.98 47.30 20.60
C THR A 634 -32.16 46.06 21.13
N THR A 635 -31.28 46.00 22.16
CA THR A 635 -30.66 46.83 23.24
C THR A 635 -29.42 46.02 23.75
N ASN A 636 -28.43 46.51 24.53
CA ASN A 636 -27.77 47.82 24.67
C ASN A 636 -26.45 47.69 25.50
N LEU A 637 -25.32 48.19 24.97
CA LEU A 637 -24.09 48.62 25.71
C LEU A 637 -23.25 47.53 26.46
N THR A 638 -21.97 47.73 26.85
CA THR A 638 -21.22 49.00 27.05
C THR A 638 -19.69 48.89 26.77
N ASN A 639 -19.11 49.96 26.22
CA ASN A 639 -17.75 50.56 26.41
C ASN A 639 -16.49 49.66 26.57
N GLN A 640 -15.50 49.74 25.66
CA GLN A 640 -14.51 50.82 25.40
C GLN A 640 -13.29 50.85 26.35
N THR A 641 -12.08 50.73 25.78
CA THR A 641 -10.94 51.63 26.05
C THR A 641 -10.07 51.72 24.78
N ILE A 642 -9.35 52.83 24.60
CA ILE A 642 -8.44 53.14 23.48
C ILE A 642 -7.11 53.64 24.07
N GLU A 643 -5.98 53.30 23.45
CA GLU A 643 -4.74 54.11 23.26
C GLU A 643 -3.68 53.20 22.57
N ASN A 644 -3.07 53.51 21.42
CA ASN A 644 -2.06 54.55 21.11
C ASN A 644 -0.67 54.25 21.74
N LYS A 645 0.52 54.47 21.14
CA LYS A 645 1.08 55.06 19.88
C LYS A 645 2.38 54.24 19.54
N THR A 646 3.10 54.18 18.40
CA THR A 646 3.10 54.71 17.00
C THR A 646 4.24 54.02 16.18
N ASN A 647 4.30 54.18 14.84
CA ASN A 647 5.47 54.37 13.91
C ASN A 647 6.81 53.61 14.12
N ASN A 648 7.61 53.15 13.14
CA ASN A 648 7.66 53.09 11.65
C ASN A 648 8.61 51.88 11.28
N VAL A 649 8.89 51.40 10.06
CA VAL A 649 9.43 52.02 8.82
C VAL A 649 9.24 51.08 7.61
N THR A 650 9.19 51.64 6.40
CA THR A 650 9.12 51.00 5.06
C THR A 650 10.29 50.08 4.69
N ASN A 651 10.03 49.02 3.88
CA ASN A 651 10.37 49.05 2.44
C ASN A 651 9.88 47.86 1.58
N LYS A 652 9.96 48.04 0.25
CA LYS A 652 9.54 47.12 -0.82
C LYS A 652 10.58 46.04 -1.11
N THR A 653 10.17 44.92 -1.73
CA THR A 653 10.84 44.44 -2.97
C THR A 653 9.87 43.66 -3.86
N THR A 654 9.91 43.86 -5.18
CA THR A 654 9.22 43.00 -6.17
C THR A 654 10.04 42.95 -7.46
N GLN A 655 10.25 41.73 -7.96
CA GLN A 655 10.72 41.30 -9.29
C GLN A 655 11.46 42.27 -10.23
N THR A 656 12.60 41.83 -10.74
CA THR A 656 13.13 42.20 -12.08
C THR A 656 13.58 40.94 -12.83
N LYS A 657 13.56 41.00 -14.17
CA LYS A 657 14.05 39.94 -15.09
C LYS A 657 15.34 40.39 -15.77
N THR A 658 16.19 39.44 -16.17
CA THR A 658 16.91 39.52 -17.46
C THR A 658 17.37 38.13 -17.93
N ASN A 659 17.76 38.01 -19.20
CA ASN A 659 17.94 36.73 -19.90
C ASN A 659 19.42 36.40 -20.15
N ALA A 660 19.73 35.11 -20.36
CA ALA A 660 20.78 34.71 -21.32
C ALA A 660 20.48 33.31 -21.91
N SER A 661 20.90 33.12 -23.17
CA SER A 661 20.71 31.91 -23.99
C SER A 661 21.78 30.85 -23.71
N ASN A 662 21.44 29.56 -23.84
CA ASN A 662 22.04 28.72 -24.90
C ASN A 662 21.32 27.39 -25.17
N LYS A 663 21.43 26.95 -26.43
CA LYS A 663 20.83 25.74 -26.99
C LYS A 663 21.76 25.23 -28.09
N THR A 664 22.22 23.99 -28.00
CA THR A 664 23.07 23.38 -29.03
C THR A 664 22.76 21.90 -29.17
N ASN A 665 22.45 21.46 -30.39
CA ASN A 665 22.50 20.05 -30.76
C ASN A 665 23.88 19.74 -31.34
N VAL A 666 24.46 18.59 -31.01
CA VAL A 666 25.42 17.91 -31.88
C VAL A 666 25.08 16.43 -31.91
N THR A 667 24.88 15.91 -33.12
CA THR A 667 24.71 14.48 -33.43
C THR A 667 26.03 13.89 -33.90
N ASN A 668 26.41 12.72 -33.37
CA ASN A 668 26.99 11.55 -34.08
C ASN A 668 27.62 10.60 -33.04
N GLY A 669 27.54 9.27 -33.16
CA GLY A 669 26.82 8.46 -34.15
C GLY A 669 27.62 7.22 -34.57
N SER A 670 26.94 6.08 -34.77
CA SER A 670 27.54 4.77 -35.12
C SER A 670 28.42 4.16 -33.99
N ASN A 671 28.63 2.85 -33.84
CA ASN A 671 28.28 1.61 -34.57
C ASN A 671 28.38 0.44 -33.54
N LEU A 672 27.92 -0.81 -33.68
CA LEU A 672 27.23 -1.65 -34.68
C LEU A 672 26.27 -2.58 -33.87
N SER A 673 25.06 -2.94 -34.33
CA SER A 673 24.71 -4.20 -35.06
C SER A 673 25.05 -5.53 -34.34
N ALA A 674 24.25 -6.62 -34.43
CA ALA A 674 23.11 -6.87 -35.31
C ALA A 674 22.20 -8.01 -34.79
N ASN A 675 20.98 -8.06 -35.34
CA ASN A 675 20.12 -9.25 -35.52
C ASN A 675 19.59 -9.97 -34.24
N ALA A 676 18.49 -10.73 -34.31
CA ALA A 676 17.69 -11.12 -35.47
C ALA A 676 16.19 -10.83 -35.29
N THR A 677 15.51 -10.61 -36.42
CA THR A 677 14.05 -10.67 -36.52
C THR A 677 13.56 -12.09 -36.22
N ALA A 678 12.60 -12.21 -35.31
CA ALA A 678 11.73 -13.37 -35.21
C ALA A 678 10.28 -12.90 -35.38
N GLU A 679 9.69 -13.20 -36.53
CA GLU A 679 8.25 -13.04 -36.71
C GLU A 679 7.53 -14.07 -35.82
N ASN A 680 6.42 -13.67 -35.21
CA ASN A 680 5.18 -14.39 -35.48
C ASN A 680 3.94 -13.55 -35.18
N GLN A 681 2.94 -13.71 -36.05
CA GLN A 681 1.65 -13.05 -35.90
C GLN A 681 0.87 -13.77 -34.81
N LYS A 682 0.29 -13.03 -33.85
CA LYS A 682 -0.62 -13.66 -32.89
C LYS A 682 -2.00 -13.79 -33.55
N GLU A 683 -2.28 -15.00 -34.02
CA GLU A 683 -3.39 -15.30 -34.92
C GLU A 683 -4.75 -14.77 -34.46
N THR A 684 -5.53 -14.27 -35.41
CA THR A 684 -7.00 -14.20 -35.29
C THR A 684 -7.58 -15.61 -35.35
N THR A 685 -7.57 -16.33 -34.22
CA THR A 685 -8.24 -17.63 -34.12
C THR A 685 -9.74 -17.46 -34.39
N SER A 686 -10.22 -18.11 -35.44
CA SER A 686 -11.62 -18.03 -35.85
C SER A 686 -12.55 -18.69 -34.83
N ASN A 687 -13.82 -18.28 -34.79
CA ASN A 687 -14.79 -18.65 -33.74
C ASN A 687 -15.36 -20.08 -33.92
N PHE A 688 -14.53 -21.08 -34.24
CA PHE A 688 -14.92 -22.49 -34.43
C PHE A 688 -15.84 -23.03 -33.30
N TRP A 689 -15.56 -22.65 -32.06
CA TRP A 689 -16.34 -23.05 -30.88
C TRP A 689 -17.69 -22.32 -30.69
N LYS A 690 -17.99 -21.25 -31.43
CA LYS A 690 -19.34 -20.64 -31.45
C LYS A 690 -20.19 -21.25 -32.55
N ASP A 691 -19.65 -21.35 -33.75
CA ASP A 691 -20.42 -21.73 -34.94
C ASP A 691 -20.84 -23.22 -34.92
N TYR A 692 -20.00 -24.09 -34.33
CA TYR A 692 -20.26 -25.53 -34.27
C TYR A 692 -20.78 -26.03 -32.91
N LYS A 693 -21.02 -25.15 -31.92
CA LYS A 693 -21.48 -25.53 -30.57
C LYS A 693 -22.73 -26.42 -30.58
N TYR A 694 -23.74 -26.04 -31.35
CA TYR A 694 -25.01 -26.77 -31.43
C TYR A 694 -24.88 -28.08 -32.22
N TYR A 695 -23.98 -28.15 -33.21
CA TYR A 695 -23.69 -29.37 -33.95
C TYR A 695 -22.94 -30.41 -33.10
N LEU A 696 -22.00 -29.98 -32.26
CA LEU A 696 -21.34 -30.86 -31.28
C LEU A 696 -22.31 -31.38 -30.21
N ILE A 697 -23.21 -30.54 -29.71
CA ILE A 697 -24.26 -30.96 -28.77
C ILE A 697 -25.23 -31.94 -29.44
N ALA A 698 -25.65 -31.68 -30.69
CA ALA A 698 -26.51 -32.59 -31.44
C ALA A 698 -25.82 -33.94 -31.71
N ALA A 699 -24.54 -33.96 -32.04
CA ALA A 699 -23.76 -35.19 -32.20
C ALA A 699 -23.69 -36.00 -30.89
N LEU A 700 -23.48 -35.33 -29.75
CA LEU A 700 -23.51 -35.96 -28.43
C LEU A 700 -24.88 -36.57 -28.10
N VAL A 701 -25.97 -35.85 -28.37
CA VAL A 701 -27.34 -36.34 -28.17
C VAL A 701 -27.66 -37.53 -29.08
N ILE A 702 -27.19 -37.53 -30.33
CA ILE A 702 -27.34 -38.66 -31.27
C ILE A 702 -26.56 -39.88 -30.78
N VAL A 703 -25.31 -39.72 -30.31
CA VAL A 703 -24.54 -40.81 -29.72
C VAL A 703 -25.23 -41.37 -28.47
N LEU A 704 -25.77 -40.51 -27.61
CA LEU A 704 -26.48 -40.92 -26.39
C LEU A 704 -27.80 -41.64 -26.71
N LEU A 705 -28.55 -41.21 -27.74
CA LEU A 705 -29.70 -41.94 -28.28
C LEU A 705 -29.32 -43.31 -28.87
N ILE A 706 -28.20 -43.41 -29.61
CA ILE A 706 -27.69 -44.68 -30.13
C ILE A 706 -27.33 -45.63 -28.98
N ILE A 707 -26.75 -45.12 -27.89
CA ILE A 707 -26.45 -45.90 -26.68
C ILE A 707 -27.74 -46.37 -25.99
N LEU A 708 -28.75 -45.51 -25.83
CA LEU A 708 -30.06 -45.86 -25.24
C LEU A 708 -30.81 -46.90 -26.08
N LEU A 709 -30.71 -46.82 -27.41
CA LEU A 709 -31.28 -47.81 -28.33
C LEU A 709 -30.53 -49.16 -28.28
N ARG A 710 -29.19 -49.15 -28.19
CA ARG A 710 -28.37 -50.38 -28.05
C ARG A 710 -28.52 -51.09 -26.71
N THR A 711 -28.83 -50.35 -25.64
CA THR A 711 -28.94 -50.89 -24.27
C THR A 711 -30.35 -51.37 -23.89
N GLY A 712 -31.36 -51.17 -24.76
CA GLY A 712 -32.72 -51.69 -24.55
C GLY A 712 -33.50 -51.04 -23.41
N ALA A 713 -33.01 -49.91 -22.86
CA ALA A 713 -33.53 -49.28 -21.64
C ALA A 713 -35.01 -48.83 -21.71
N PHE A 714 -35.56 -48.67 -22.93
CA PHE A 714 -36.93 -48.19 -23.15
C PHE A 714 -38.05 -49.10 -22.60
N LYS A 715 -37.77 -50.34 -22.19
CA LYS A 715 -38.78 -51.26 -21.63
C LYS A 715 -39.16 -51.05 -20.15
N LYS A 716 -38.65 -50.03 -19.46
CA LYS A 716 -38.90 -49.82 -18.00
C LYS A 716 -39.54 -48.50 -17.55
N ILE A 717 -39.90 -47.58 -18.45
CA ILE A 717 -40.46 -46.26 -18.05
C ILE A 717 -42.00 -46.23 -18.08
N GLY A 718 -42.67 -47.14 -18.80
CA GLY A 718 -44.13 -47.16 -18.96
C GLY A 718 -44.97 -47.69 -17.78
N LYS A 719 -44.54 -47.52 -16.52
CA LYS A 719 -45.25 -48.02 -15.31
C LYS A 719 -45.10 -47.11 -14.07
N PHE A 720 -45.31 -45.80 -14.22
CA PHE A 720 -45.25 -44.87 -13.07
C PHE A 720 -46.46 -43.92 -12.92
N PHE A 721 -47.49 -44.05 -13.77
CA PHE A 721 -48.72 -43.25 -13.67
C PHE A 721 -49.96 -44.13 -13.88
N ALA A 722 -50.50 -44.63 -12.77
CA ALA A 722 -51.84 -45.20 -12.60
C ALA A 722 -52.16 -45.16 -11.09
N GLU A 723 -53.40 -44.83 -10.72
CA GLU A 723 -53.77 -44.45 -9.34
C GLU A 723 -54.84 -45.38 -8.71
N GLU A 724 -54.80 -45.48 -7.38
CA GLU A 724 -55.86 -45.96 -6.46
C GLU A 724 -56.35 -47.45 -6.56
N PRO A 725 -57.13 -48.00 -5.58
CA PRO A 725 -57.44 -47.55 -4.20
C PRO A 725 -57.30 -48.63 -3.06
N ALA A 726 -57.23 -48.14 -1.80
CA ALA A 726 -57.88 -48.60 -0.55
C ALA A 726 -57.67 -49.99 0.18
N GLU A 727 -57.90 -49.93 1.51
CA GLU A 727 -58.35 -50.94 2.53
C GLU A 727 -57.45 -52.07 3.15
N LYS A 728 -56.97 -51.78 4.39
CA LYS A 728 -57.20 -52.47 5.71
C LYS A 728 -56.81 -53.95 6.07
N LYS A 729 -56.55 -54.12 7.39
CA LYS A 729 -56.37 -55.33 8.27
C LYS A 729 -54.97 -56.00 8.19
N GLU A 730 -54.30 -56.45 9.27
CA GLU A 730 -54.65 -57.21 10.52
C GLU A 730 -54.92 -58.72 10.24
N GLU A 731 -54.36 -59.73 10.93
CA GLU A 731 -53.74 -59.81 12.28
C GLU A 731 -52.47 -60.72 12.43
N ILE A 732 -51.56 -60.31 13.32
CA ILE A 732 -50.95 -61.02 14.49
C ILE A 732 -50.61 -62.55 14.44
N LYS A 733 -49.35 -62.92 14.78
CA LYS A 733 -48.90 -63.81 15.90
C LYS A 733 -47.44 -64.33 15.72
N GLN A 734 -46.69 -64.79 16.74
CA GLN A 734 -46.45 -64.36 18.15
C GLN A 734 -45.47 -65.35 18.83
N GLU A 735 -44.49 -64.85 19.61
CA GLU A 735 -43.73 -65.54 20.70
C GLU A 735 -42.89 -64.43 21.39
N GLU A 736 -43.32 -63.84 22.52
CA GLU A 736 -43.07 -64.22 23.94
C GLU A 736 -41.62 -63.98 24.44
N GLN A 737 -41.31 -63.03 25.36
CA GLN A 737 -41.60 -62.91 26.83
C GLN A 737 -40.57 -63.73 27.70
N ILE A 738 -40.05 -63.34 28.88
CA ILE A 738 -40.24 -62.24 29.88
C ILE A 738 -39.02 -62.25 30.90
N GLU A 739 -38.63 -61.33 31.83
CA GLU A 739 -39.02 -60.00 32.40
C GLU A 739 -37.80 -59.20 33.00
N LYS A 740 -38.07 -57.94 33.45
CA LYS A 740 -37.48 -57.03 34.49
C LYS A 740 -36.22 -57.41 35.36
N LYS A 741 -35.39 -56.40 35.73
CA LYS A 741 -35.41 -55.61 37.03
C LYS A 741 -34.03 -55.16 37.62
N GLU A 742 -33.97 -53.88 37.97
CA GLU A 742 -33.21 -53.11 39.00
C GLU A 742 -31.97 -53.65 39.80
N THR A 743 -30.85 -52.90 39.67
CA THR A 743 -30.13 -52.13 40.73
C THR A 743 -29.27 -52.81 41.83
N SER A 744 -28.06 -52.23 42.04
CA SER A 744 -27.10 -52.40 43.16
C SER A 744 -26.34 -53.76 43.21
N GLU A 745 -25.19 -53.93 43.90
CA GLU A 745 -24.54 -53.14 44.98
C GLU A 745 -22.99 -53.41 45.07
N GLN A 746 -22.29 -52.69 45.98
CA GLN A 746 -21.03 -53.05 46.70
C GLN A 746 -19.62 -52.83 46.11
N GLU A 747 -18.57 -52.49 46.91
CA GLU A 747 -18.47 -51.63 48.13
C GLU A 747 -17.01 -51.39 48.61
N LYS A 748 -16.72 -50.20 49.22
CA LYS A 748 -15.75 -49.92 50.33
C LYS A 748 -14.27 -50.38 50.17
N LYS A 749 -13.25 -50.14 51.03
CA LYS A 749 -12.98 -49.43 52.33
C LYS A 749 -11.45 -49.09 52.34
N GLU A 750 -10.79 -48.30 53.21
CA GLU A 750 -11.14 -47.51 54.40
C GLU A 750 -10.25 -46.21 54.53
N VAL A 751 -9.54 -46.00 55.65
CA VAL A 751 -8.97 -44.74 56.20
C VAL A 751 -7.73 -45.02 57.07
N LYS A 752 -6.68 -44.17 57.04
CA LYS A 752 -5.96 -43.64 58.25
C LYS A 752 -4.76 -42.71 57.97
N ASP A 753 -4.65 -41.67 58.82
CA ASP A 753 -3.48 -40.91 59.34
C ASP A 753 -2.37 -40.40 58.36
N GLU A 754 -1.56 -39.37 58.63
CA GLU A 754 -1.21 -38.64 59.86
C GLU A 754 -0.75 -37.18 59.56
N ASN A 755 -0.82 -36.26 60.55
CA ASN A 755 -0.02 -35.02 60.76
C ASN A 755 0.38 -34.10 59.54
N GLN A 756 0.24 -32.77 59.54
CA GLN A 756 -0.08 -31.72 60.55
C GLN A 756 -0.39 -30.40 59.72
N THR A 757 -0.59 -29.14 60.15
CA THR A 757 -0.46 -28.33 61.39
C THR A 757 -1.46 -27.14 61.38
N GLU A 758 -1.50 -26.35 62.47
CA GLU A 758 -2.23 -25.08 62.63
C GLU A 758 -1.53 -23.91 61.86
N GLU A 759 -2.10 -22.71 61.62
CA GLU A 759 -2.67 -21.76 62.60
C GLU A 759 -3.93 -20.97 62.12
N LYS A 760 -4.57 -20.28 63.07
CA LYS A 760 -5.97 -19.82 63.11
C LYS A 760 -6.26 -18.45 62.47
N GLU A 761 -7.48 -18.35 61.91
CA GLU A 761 -8.60 -17.41 62.22
C GLU A 761 -8.38 -16.05 62.95
N PRO A 762 -9.37 -15.10 62.95
CA PRO A 762 -10.59 -15.00 62.14
C PRO A 762 -10.96 -13.60 61.58
N LYS A 763 -12.04 -13.60 60.79
CA LYS A 763 -12.95 -12.51 60.39
C LYS A 763 -13.04 -11.30 61.36
N LYS A 764 -13.26 -10.11 60.78
CA LYS A 764 -14.16 -9.11 61.40
C LYS A 764 -14.98 -8.30 60.39
N GLU A 765 -16.29 -8.43 60.53
CA GLU A 765 -17.33 -7.63 59.87
C GLU A 765 -17.49 -6.29 60.59
N LYS A 766 -17.59 -5.16 59.87
CA LYS A 766 -18.61 -4.12 60.14
C LYS A 766 -18.77 -3.05 59.06
N ARG A 767 -19.90 -2.35 59.18
CA ARG A 767 -20.58 -1.52 58.19
C ARG A 767 -20.60 -0.04 58.63
N ALA A 768 -20.67 0.86 57.64
CA ALA A 768 -21.18 2.25 57.71
C ALA A 768 -20.25 3.42 58.10
N LYS A 769 -20.47 4.53 57.36
CA LYS A 769 -20.19 5.94 57.66
C LYS A 769 -18.72 6.38 57.85
N LYS A 770 -18.19 7.02 56.81
CA LYS A 770 -18.39 8.48 56.71
C LYS A 770 -18.65 8.89 55.26
#